data_AF-A0A9W8XTS2-F1
#
_entry.id   AF-A0A9W8XTS2-F1
#
_cell.length_a   1.000
_cell.length_b   1.000
_cell.length_c   1.000
_cell.angle_alpha   90.00
_cell.angle_beta   90.00
_cell.angle_gamma   90.00
#
_symmetry.space_group_name_H-M   'P 1'
#
loop_
_entity.id
_entity.type
_entity.pdbx_description
1 polymer ?
#
loop_
_entity_poly.entity_id
_entity_poly.type
_entity_poly.pdbx_seq_one_letter_code
_entity_poly.pdbx_strand_id
1 'polypeptide(L)'
;MAPALLTAVDSASHIHLIIGSNPLAAARCTRSLEVGAKPLLLAPEDATLHYGLAKRIEDGQVQWLKRNFRNEDLTTLGREEVDNVVDAVFVTAGGKGNLSTLISNSCRRLRIPVNVTDAPNLSSFTLLSTHSDGPLQIGVTTSGKGCKLSARIRREIASSLPAHLGDAVERLGTMRRRIWEEDHAAELSQDLEVEEEDAGQTATFNKLITSESADIARGRRMRWLSQICEYWPLRRLATISDADVEAVLHDYASSRLKQKADPEQFIEAAGRIALVGSGPGHPDLLTQAAHKAILSADLVLADKLVPSAILDLVPRRATVHIARKFPGNADKAQEELLEWGLEGLKAGKRVVRIKQGDPYIYGRGGEEFLFFRSHGYIPTVLPGITSALSAPLFADIPLTHRGVADQVLVCTGTGRKGAPLVPPPYVQTRTVVLLMSLHRLSALIESLQQHDYPKDTPCAVLERASCPDQRVIRTTLENVCAAVEEEGSRPPGLLVVGHACNILKQHSQRWVVEEGFKRLDSIVDSGIPLADKSPSSTETLAMASSTVVEVDIGGKLPKVASGKVRDLFAVDEETLLFIASDRISAYDVVMENGIPGKGALLTQMSVYWFQYLKDHIPTLQTHFISRSLPKALESLDRPLYEALGPRSMQVRRLEIVPIESIVRGYITGSAWSEYKKSGTVHGITLPSGLVEGQKLPTPLWTPSTKAEAGAKDENISPQRARALIGDEKVAADVERLSLEIYLVAAARAEETGIVLADTKFEFGLDRANGNAVVLVDEVLTSDSSRFWPKDTWEAHLGKAQPSFDKQFLRDWLTSNGLKGKEGVKVPDDIVEQTAQKYKEACDMLTGKNA
;
A
#
# COMPACT_ATOMS: atom_id res chain seq x y z
N MET A 1 19.60 29.09 -2.15
CA MET A 1 19.21 29.41 -0.76
C MET A 1 19.22 28.08 -0.02
N ALA A 2 20.02 27.94 1.04
CA ALA A 2 20.10 26.68 1.79
C ALA A 2 18.73 26.33 2.40
N PRO A 3 18.37 25.04 2.52
CA PRO A 3 17.17 24.64 3.25
C PRO A 3 17.25 25.11 4.71
N ALA A 4 16.13 25.58 5.26
CA ALA A 4 16.07 25.98 6.66
C ALA A 4 16.08 24.74 7.58
N LEU A 5 16.74 24.85 8.74
CA LEU A 5 16.65 23.83 9.78
C LEU A 5 15.22 23.79 10.33
N LEU A 6 14.64 22.59 10.41
CA LEU A 6 13.36 22.35 11.06
C LEU A 6 13.59 22.00 12.52
N THR A 7 13.03 22.78 13.43
CA THR A 7 13.10 22.56 14.88
C THR A 7 11.72 22.58 15.50
N ALA A 8 11.53 21.78 16.54
CA ALA A 8 10.45 21.93 17.50
C ALA A 8 10.98 22.70 18.72
N VAL A 9 10.17 23.58 19.28
CA VAL A 9 10.54 24.40 20.44
C VAL A 9 9.44 24.22 21.49
N ASP A 10 9.81 23.70 22.66
CA ASP A 10 8.93 23.77 23.82
C ASP A 10 8.79 25.24 24.22
N SER A 11 7.56 25.73 24.19
CA SER A 11 7.23 27.14 24.44
C SER A 11 6.39 27.32 25.70
N ALA A 12 6.32 26.30 26.56
CA ALA A 12 5.61 26.39 27.82
C ALA A 12 6.14 27.58 28.64
N SER A 13 5.24 28.47 29.04
CA SER A 13 5.54 29.70 29.79
C SER A 13 6.40 30.76 29.07
N HIS A 14 6.78 30.57 27.80
CA HIS A 14 7.48 31.59 27.02
C HIS A 14 6.63 32.86 26.89
N ILE A 15 7.27 34.02 26.90
CA ILE A 15 6.63 35.29 26.59
C ILE A 15 6.73 35.55 25.09
N HIS A 16 5.58 35.51 24.40
CA HIS A 16 5.50 35.83 22.99
C HIS A 16 4.95 37.25 22.81
N LEU A 17 5.81 38.18 22.37
CA LEU A 17 5.42 39.56 22.12
C LEU A 17 4.81 39.70 20.72
N ILE A 18 3.54 40.10 20.64
CA ILE A 18 2.77 40.19 19.40
C ILE A 18 2.44 41.64 19.13
N ILE A 19 2.88 42.16 17.99
CA ILE A 19 2.76 43.57 17.63
C ILE A 19 1.76 43.70 16.46
N GLY A 20 0.64 44.39 16.72
CA GLY A 20 -0.46 44.65 15.78
C GLY A 20 -1.80 44.04 16.19
N SER A 21 -2.91 44.53 15.62
CA SER A 21 -4.29 44.22 16.06
C SER A 21 -5.14 43.43 15.06
N ASN A 22 -4.54 42.93 13.98
CA ASN A 22 -5.23 42.36 12.82
C ASN A 22 -5.60 40.86 13.01
N PRO A 23 -6.32 40.21 12.07
CA PRO A 23 -6.68 38.79 12.18
C PRO A 23 -5.46 37.86 12.35
N LEU A 24 -4.32 38.23 11.77
CA LEU A 24 -3.08 37.46 11.92
C LEU A 24 -2.53 37.54 13.34
N ALA A 25 -2.62 38.70 14.01
CA ALA A 25 -2.30 38.83 15.43
C ALA A 25 -3.16 37.89 16.28
N ALA A 26 -4.47 37.81 16.00
CA ALA A 26 -5.36 36.86 16.67
C ALA A 26 -4.92 35.39 16.45
N ALA A 27 -4.51 35.04 15.23
CA ALA A 27 -3.99 33.71 14.92
C ALA A 27 -2.66 33.41 15.62
N ARG A 28 -1.77 34.39 15.78
CA ARG A 28 -0.52 34.27 16.55
C ARG A 28 -0.79 34.10 18.05
N CYS A 29 -1.69 34.89 18.63
CA CYS A 29 -2.10 34.73 20.02
C CYS A 29 -2.68 33.32 20.26
N THR A 30 -3.55 32.86 19.36
CA THR A 30 -4.15 31.52 19.43
C THR A 30 -3.08 30.43 19.43
N ARG A 31 -2.13 30.48 18.48
CA ARG A 31 -1.03 29.50 18.42
C ARG A 31 -0.11 29.56 19.63
N SER A 32 0.20 30.74 20.15
CA SER A 32 0.99 30.88 21.38
C SER A 32 0.30 30.20 22.57
N LEU A 33 -1.01 30.41 22.73
CA LEU A 33 -1.77 29.78 23.82
C LEU A 33 -1.83 28.26 23.70
N GLU A 34 -2.03 27.73 22.48
CA GLU A 34 -2.08 26.28 22.22
C GLU A 34 -0.78 25.55 22.59
N VAL A 35 0.37 26.24 22.55
CA VAL A 35 1.68 25.69 22.94
C VAL A 35 2.10 26.07 24.36
N GLY A 36 1.20 26.66 25.16
CA GLY A 36 1.47 27.03 26.55
C GLY A 36 2.27 28.33 26.74
N ALA A 37 2.51 29.11 25.68
CA ALA A 37 3.15 30.42 25.78
C ALA A 37 2.15 31.50 26.22
N LYS A 38 2.67 32.58 26.82
CA LYS A 38 1.91 33.75 27.27
C LYS A 38 2.03 34.87 26.23
N PRO A 39 0.98 35.12 25.43
CA PRO A 39 1.00 36.20 24.46
C PRO A 39 0.81 37.57 25.12
N LEU A 40 1.74 38.50 24.86
CA LEU A 40 1.60 39.91 25.18
C LEU A 40 1.30 40.69 23.89
N LEU A 41 0.16 41.37 23.85
CA LEU A 41 -0.27 42.15 22.69
C LEU A 41 0.14 43.61 22.86
N LEU A 42 0.92 44.14 21.91
CA LEU A 42 1.19 45.57 21.76
C LEU A 42 0.36 46.13 20.60
N ALA A 43 -0.61 46.96 20.93
CA ALA A 43 -1.37 47.76 19.97
C ALA A 43 -1.85 49.06 20.65
N PRO A 44 -1.89 50.20 19.94
CA PRO A 44 -2.44 51.45 20.44
C PRO A 44 -3.85 51.30 21.01
N GLU A 45 -4.24 52.14 21.99
CA GLU A 45 -5.57 52.08 22.61
C GLU A 45 -6.71 52.33 21.61
N ASP A 46 -6.46 53.14 20.59
CA ASP A 46 -7.37 53.45 19.49
C ASP A 46 -7.37 52.40 18.36
N ALA A 47 -6.55 51.35 18.47
CA ALA A 47 -6.47 50.31 17.46
C ALA A 47 -7.76 49.47 17.41
N THR A 48 -8.30 49.30 16.19
CA THR A 48 -9.42 48.37 15.97
C THR A 48 -8.91 46.94 16.17
N LEU A 49 -9.42 46.27 17.22
CA LEU A 49 -9.11 44.87 17.51
C LEU A 49 -9.99 43.93 16.67
N HIS A 50 -9.38 42.90 16.11
CA HIS A 50 -10.12 41.79 15.53
C HIS A 50 -10.95 41.07 16.62
N TYR A 51 -12.18 40.62 16.30
CA TYR A 51 -13.11 40.03 17.28
C TYR A 51 -12.49 38.87 18.09
N GLY A 52 -11.70 38.00 17.43
CA GLY A 52 -11.05 36.86 18.10
C GLY A 52 -9.93 37.28 19.06
N LEU A 53 -9.37 38.48 18.88
CA LEU A 53 -8.38 39.06 19.80
C LEU A 53 -9.07 39.73 20.99
N ALA A 54 -10.14 40.49 20.72
CA ALA A 54 -10.96 41.13 21.76
C ALA A 54 -11.51 40.09 22.75
N LYS A 55 -12.11 39.00 22.24
CA LYS A 55 -12.63 37.91 23.07
C LYS A 55 -11.57 37.32 24.01
N ARG A 56 -10.35 37.08 23.52
CA ARG A 56 -9.27 36.50 24.34
C ARG A 56 -8.73 37.47 25.39
N ILE A 57 -8.80 38.77 25.14
CA ILE A 57 -8.46 39.80 26.12
C ILE A 57 -9.53 39.84 27.22
N GLU A 58 -10.81 39.79 26.84
CA GLU A 58 -11.94 39.69 27.78
C GLU A 58 -11.88 38.42 28.64
N ASP A 59 -11.52 37.28 28.02
CA ASP A 59 -11.32 36.00 28.71
C ASP A 59 -10.05 35.98 29.59
N GLY A 60 -9.27 37.07 29.63
CA GLY A 60 -8.04 37.19 30.42
C GLY A 60 -6.85 36.35 29.90
N GLN A 61 -6.95 35.78 28.70
CA GLN A 61 -5.94 34.91 28.11
C GLN A 61 -4.80 35.68 27.43
N VAL A 62 -5.05 36.91 26.98
CA VAL A 62 -4.08 37.78 26.31
C VAL A 62 -3.99 39.10 27.05
N GLN A 63 -2.80 39.48 27.48
CA GLN A 63 -2.59 40.80 28.08
C GLN A 63 -2.38 41.85 27.00
N TRP A 64 -3.25 42.85 26.96
CA TRP A 64 -3.14 43.96 26.02
C TRP A 64 -2.43 45.16 26.64
N LEU A 65 -1.23 45.44 26.13
CA LEU A 65 -0.47 46.64 26.39
C LEU A 65 -0.91 47.71 25.39
N LYS A 66 -1.82 48.58 25.83
CA LYS A 66 -2.49 49.64 25.05
C LYS A 66 -1.56 50.79 24.62
N ARG A 67 -0.45 50.47 23.96
CA ARG A 67 0.55 51.44 23.52
C ARG A 67 1.36 50.91 22.34
N ASN A 68 2.13 51.80 21.73
CA ASN A 68 3.12 51.45 20.72
C ASN A 68 4.34 50.74 21.34
N PHE A 69 5.03 49.97 20.50
CA PHE A 69 6.28 49.29 20.82
C PHE A 69 7.39 50.27 21.20
N ARG A 70 8.16 49.92 22.24
CA ARG A 70 9.40 50.58 22.68
C ARG A 70 10.52 49.55 22.69
N ASN A 71 11.76 49.95 22.39
CA ASN A 71 12.88 48.99 22.35
C ASN A 71 13.12 48.27 23.69
N GLU A 72 12.85 48.94 24.81
CA GLU A 72 12.95 48.36 26.16
C GLU A 72 11.96 47.23 26.40
N ASP A 73 10.87 47.14 25.63
CA ASP A 73 9.87 46.07 25.75
C ASP A 73 10.49 44.69 25.52
N LEU A 74 11.55 44.62 24.69
CA LEU A 74 12.26 43.39 24.40
C LEU A 74 13.02 42.82 25.60
N THR A 75 13.34 43.66 26.60
CA THR A 75 14.19 43.32 27.75
C THR A 75 13.53 43.60 29.10
N THR A 76 12.25 43.96 29.10
CA THR A 76 11.48 44.27 30.34
C THR A 76 10.20 43.46 30.46
N LEU A 77 9.68 42.92 29.37
CA LEU A 77 8.41 42.18 29.36
C LEU A 77 8.59 40.66 29.37
N GLY A 78 9.81 40.17 29.22
CA GLY A 78 10.11 38.74 29.27
C GLY A 78 9.97 38.16 30.67
N ARG A 79 10.26 36.88 30.77
CA ARG A 79 10.25 36.14 32.04
C ARG A 79 11.56 36.35 32.80
N GLU A 80 11.48 36.35 34.13
CA GLU A 80 12.63 36.62 35.01
C GLU A 80 13.79 35.64 34.79
N GLU A 81 13.48 34.38 34.49
CA GLU A 81 14.46 33.30 34.22
C GLU A 81 15.39 33.57 33.02
N VAL A 82 15.05 34.52 32.14
CA VAL A 82 15.87 34.91 30.98
C VAL A 82 16.17 36.42 31.01
N ASP A 83 16.37 36.98 32.21
CA ASP A 83 16.68 38.39 32.43
C ASP A 83 15.64 39.36 31.85
N ASN A 84 14.36 38.97 31.91
CA ASN A 84 13.21 39.72 31.36
C ASN A 84 13.28 39.95 29.84
N VAL A 85 14.09 39.17 29.11
CA VAL A 85 14.11 39.19 27.65
C VAL A 85 12.94 38.40 27.09
N VAL A 86 12.22 38.95 26.10
CA VAL A 86 11.09 38.23 25.48
C VAL A 86 11.60 37.06 24.62
N ASP A 87 10.90 35.92 24.67
CA ASP A 87 11.34 34.68 24.02
C ASP A 87 11.09 34.67 22.50
N ALA A 88 10.05 35.36 22.03
CA ALA A 88 9.79 35.50 20.60
C ALA A 88 8.98 36.77 20.28
N VAL A 89 9.19 37.32 19.08
CA VAL A 89 8.48 38.51 18.59
C VAL A 89 7.76 38.23 17.27
N PHE A 90 6.47 38.57 17.21
CA PHE A 90 5.64 38.45 16.01
C PHE A 90 5.15 39.82 15.57
N VAL A 91 5.61 40.28 14.41
CA VAL A 91 5.19 41.57 13.82
C VAL A 91 4.15 41.31 12.73
N THR A 92 2.92 41.74 12.98
CA THR A 92 1.76 41.45 12.11
C THR A 92 1.36 42.62 11.22
N ALA A 93 1.89 43.82 11.45
CA ALA A 93 1.58 45.04 10.69
C ALA A 93 2.27 45.16 9.30
N GLY A 94 2.86 44.08 8.80
CA GLY A 94 3.53 44.03 7.48
C GLY A 94 4.96 44.62 7.47
N GLY A 95 5.74 44.26 6.44
CA GLY A 95 7.17 44.58 6.35
C GLY A 95 7.57 45.94 5.75
N LYS A 96 6.62 46.77 5.30
CA LYS A 96 6.91 48.01 4.56
C LYS A 96 7.20 49.24 5.45
N GLY A 97 7.10 49.12 6.78
CA GLY A 97 7.33 50.22 7.72
C GLY A 97 8.73 50.21 8.34
N ASN A 98 9.31 51.40 8.58
CA ASN A 98 10.59 51.58 9.29
C ASN A 98 10.60 50.87 10.66
N LEU A 99 9.44 50.77 11.31
CA LEU A 99 9.28 50.11 12.61
C LEU A 99 9.56 48.60 12.55
N SER A 100 9.10 47.89 11.51
CA SER A 100 9.32 46.44 11.36
C SER A 100 10.81 46.11 11.18
N THR A 101 11.53 46.95 10.44
CA THR A 101 13.00 46.84 10.27
C THR A 101 13.72 47.12 11.59
N LEU A 102 13.30 48.14 12.34
CA LEU A 102 13.88 48.48 13.63
C LEU A 102 13.68 47.34 14.65
N ILE A 103 12.47 46.80 14.76
CA ILE A 103 12.15 45.65 15.62
C ILE A 103 13.02 44.45 15.23
N SER A 104 13.08 44.12 13.94
CA SER A 104 13.86 42.98 13.43
C SER A 104 15.35 43.10 13.78
N ASN A 105 15.94 44.29 13.58
CA ASN A 105 17.35 44.53 13.89
C ASN A 105 17.63 44.48 15.40
N SER A 106 16.76 45.06 16.24
CA SER A 106 16.86 44.97 17.69
C SER A 106 16.77 43.52 18.17
N CYS A 107 15.81 42.74 17.65
CA CYS A 107 15.66 41.32 18.00
C CYS A 107 16.92 40.52 17.63
N ARG A 108 17.45 40.69 16.41
CA ARG A 108 18.67 40.00 15.97
C ARG A 108 19.88 40.31 16.84
N ARG A 109 20.05 41.57 17.25
CA ARG A 109 21.13 41.98 18.15
C ARG A 109 21.04 41.28 19.51
N LEU A 110 19.82 41.09 20.01
CA LEU A 110 19.53 40.41 21.27
C LEU A 110 19.36 38.89 21.12
N ARG A 111 19.54 38.33 19.91
CA ARG A 111 19.29 36.92 19.57
C ARG A 111 17.86 36.44 19.84
N ILE A 112 16.90 37.36 19.81
CA ILE A 112 15.47 37.06 19.96
C ILE A 112 14.91 36.58 18.61
N PRO A 113 14.26 35.41 18.54
CA PRO A 113 13.51 34.96 17.38
C PRO A 113 12.43 35.98 16.97
N VAL A 114 12.44 36.40 15.71
CA VAL A 114 11.48 37.37 15.16
C VAL A 114 10.84 36.86 13.87
N ASN A 115 9.52 36.96 13.79
CA ASN A 115 8.75 36.68 12.59
C ASN A 115 8.03 37.95 12.14
N VAL A 116 8.33 38.40 10.92
CA VAL A 116 7.70 39.58 10.30
C VAL A 116 6.86 39.14 9.12
N THR A 117 5.58 39.49 9.17
CA THR A 117 4.61 39.10 8.15
C THR A 117 4.97 39.68 6.78
N ASP A 118 4.90 38.84 5.75
CA ASP A 118 5.23 39.16 4.36
C ASP A 118 6.64 39.73 4.12
N ALA A 119 7.56 39.56 5.08
CA ALA A 119 8.96 39.97 4.97
C ALA A 119 9.91 38.88 5.47
N PRO A 120 10.15 37.82 4.68
CA PRO A 120 11.08 36.74 5.03
C PRO A 120 12.50 37.25 5.33
N ASN A 121 12.95 38.29 4.63
CA ASN A 121 14.26 38.94 4.84
C ASN A 121 14.38 39.65 6.20
N LEU A 122 13.26 39.99 6.85
CA LEU A 122 13.23 40.59 8.20
C LEU A 122 12.95 39.54 9.29
N SER A 123 12.67 38.29 8.92
CA SER A 123 12.43 37.22 9.87
C SER A 123 13.73 36.48 10.20
N SER A 124 13.80 35.85 11.38
CA SER A 124 14.83 34.86 11.72
C SER A 124 14.28 33.43 11.71
N PHE A 125 12.95 33.26 11.72
CA PHE A 125 12.29 31.96 11.57
C PHE A 125 11.00 32.08 10.76
N THR A 126 10.55 30.94 10.21
CA THR A 126 9.29 30.83 9.47
C THR A 126 8.39 29.80 10.13
N LEU A 127 7.12 30.10 10.27
CA LEU A 127 6.13 29.17 10.80
C LEU A 127 5.76 28.11 9.76
N LEU A 128 5.68 26.86 10.21
CA LEU A 128 5.37 25.71 9.37
C LEU A 128 3.85 25.58 9.15
N SER A 129 3.48 24.88 8.08
CA SER A 129 2.12 24.34 7.92
C SER A 129 1.99 23.13 8.85
N THR A 130 1.33 23.30 9.99
CA THR A 130 1.29 22.28 11.06
C THR A 130 -0.04 21.52 11.12
N HIS A 131 0.04 20.21 11.37
CA HIS A 131 -1.04 19.35 11.80
C HIS A 131 -0.71 18.83 13.21
N SER A 132 -1.71 18.80 14.08
CA SER A 132 -1.58 18.37 15.47
C SER A 132 -2.75 17.46 15.79
N ASP A 133 -2.45 16.31 16.40
CA ASP A 133 -3.41 15.32 16.91
C ASP A 133 -2.87 14.84 18.27
N GLY A 134 -3.41 15.38 19.37
CA GLY A 134 -2.82 15.21 20.70
C GLY A 134 -1.32 15.58 20.72
N PRO A 135 -0.42 14.73 21.24
CA PRO A 135 1.03 14.97 21.25
C PRO A 135 1.71 14.76 19.88
N LEU A 136 1.02 14.22 18.88
CA LEU A 136 1.57 14.05 17.53
C LEU A 136 1.52 15.39 16.79
N GLN A 137 2.68 15.85 16.32
CA GLN A 137 2.80 17.09 15.54
C GLN A 137 3.58 16.85 14.24
N ILE A 138 3.08 17.42 13.13
CA ILE A 138 3.70 17.34 11.81
C ILE A 138 3.80 18.74 11.23
N GLY A 139 5.02 19.15 10.86
CA GLY A 139 5.29 20.44 10.24
C GLY A 139 5.76 20.30 8.79
N VAL A 140 5.14 21.04 7.88
CA VAL A 140 5.52 21.07 6.45
C VAL A 140 5.96 22.48 6.05
N THR A 141 7.12 22.58 5.38
CA THR A 141 7.63 23.82 4.78
C THR A 141 8.06 23.59 3.34
N THR A 142 7.98 24.64 2.53
CA THR A 142 8.58 24.71 1.19
C THR A 142 9.67 25.78 1.16
N SER A 143 10.31 26.07 2.30
CA SER A 143 11.31 27.14 2.46
C SER A 143 10.83 28.50 1.91
N GLY A 144 9.56 28.82 2.14
CA GLY A 144 8.92 30.06 1.68
C GLY A 144 8.56 30.13 0.20
N LYS A 145 8.75 29.05 -0.59
CA LYS A 145 8.49 29.03 -2.04
C LYS A 145 7.06 28.68 -2.47
N GLY A 146 6.18 28.28 -1.54
CA GLY A 146 4.85 27.76 -1.90
C GLY A 146 3.96 27.47 -0.68
N CYS A 147 3.47 28.52 0.00
CA CYS A 147 2.64 28.37 1.21
C CYS A 147 1.34 27.58 0.99
N LYS A 148 0.73 27.66 -0.21
CA LYS A 148 -0.45 26.84 -0.54
C LYS A 148 -0.09 25.37 -0.78
N LEU A 149 1.11 25.11 -1.30
CA LEU A 149 1.60 23.76 -1.53
C LEU A 149 1.95 23.07 -0.21
N SER A 150 2.61 23.76 0.73
CA SER A 150 2.86 23.21 2.08
C SER A 150 1.56 22.88 2.81
N ALA A 151 0.50 23.68 2.61
CA ALA A 151 -0.83 23.39 3.15
C ALA A 151 -1.52 22.17 2.50
N ARG A 152 -1.31 21.94 1.19
CA ARG A 152 -1.82 20.75 0.48
C ARG A 152 -1.08 19.48 0.92
N ILE A 153 0.25 19.50 0.93
CA ILE A 153 1.07 18.36 1.37
C ILE A 153 0.71 17.95 2.80
N ARG A 154 0.58 18.92 3.71
CA ARG A 154 0.12 18.65 5.08
C ARG A 154 -1.23 17.95 5.12
N ARG A 155 -2.20 18.34 4.29
CA ARG A 155 -3.53 17.69 4.25
C ARG A 155 -3.44 16.25 3.77
N GLU A 156 -2.61 15.99 2.76
CA GLU A 156 -2.39 14.63 2.24
C GLU A 156 -1.79 13.72 3.33
N ILE A 157 -0.74 14.21 4.02
CA ILE A 157 -0.10 13.49 5.13
C ILE A 157 -1.10 13.25 6.27
N ALA A 158 -1.85 14.27 6.67
CA ALA A 158 -2.85 14.12 7.73
C ALA A 158 -3.94 13.10 7.35
N SER A 159 -4.36 13.05 6.09
CA SER A 159 -5.38 12.12 5.60
C SER A 159 -4.92 10.66 5.48
N SER A 160 -3.60 10.43 5.36
CA SER A 160 -3.04 9.07 5.27
C SER A 160 -2.79 8.44 6.64
N LEU A 161 -2.81 9.22 7.71
CA LEU A 161 -2.62 8.73 9.08
C LEU A 161 -3.89 8.06 9.62
N PRO A 162 -3.76 6.96 10.40
CA PRO A 162 -4.87 6.37 11.10
C PRO A 162 -5.55 7.37 12.05
N ALA A 163 -6.87 7.32 12.15
CA ALA A 163 -7.60 8.05 13.19
C ALA A 163 -7.14 7.61 14.59
N HIS A 164 -7.15 8.53 15.56
CA HIS A 164 -6.76 8.29 16.96
C HIS A 164 -5.29 7.90 17.17
N LEU A 165 -4.40 8.25 16.23
CA LEU A 165 -2.99 8.00 16.40
C LEU A 165 -2.38 8.88 17.50
N GLY A 166 -2.86 10.13 17.66
CA GLY A 166 -2.49 11.01 18.77
C GLY A 166 -2.71 10.36 20.14
N ASP A 167 -3.89 9.77 20.35
CA ASP A 167 -4.26 9.06 21.58
C ASP A 167 -3.34 7.87 21.87
N ALA A 168 -2.88 7.17 20.83
CA ALA A 168 -1.92 6.08 20.97
C ALA A 168 -0.52 6.59 21.35
N VAL A 169 -0.06 7.69 20.77
CA VAL A 169 1.23 8.31 21.13
C VAL A 169 1.21 8.74 22.61
N GLU A 170 0.11 9.33 23.07
CA GLU A 170 -0.04 9.74 24.47
C GLU A 170 -0.05 8.56 25.43
N ARG A 171 -0.81 7.50 25.11
CA ARG A 171 -0.87 6.28 25.93
C ARG A 171 0.48 5.59 26.03
N LEU A 172 1.18 5.39 24.91
CA LEU A 172 2.51 4.79 24.88
C LEU A 172 3.52 5.64 25.65
N GLY A 173 3.41 6.98 25.57
CA GLY A 173 4.24 7.91 26.33
C GLY A 173 3.99 7.84 27.85
N THR A 174 2.73 7.75 28.27
CA THR A 174 2.34 7.59 29.68
C THR A 174 2.78 6.24 30.23
N MET A 175 2.64 5.16 29.46
CA MET A 175 3.16 3.85 29.85
C MET A 175 4.68 3.83 29.97
N ARG A 176 5.40 4.51 29.05
CA ARG A 176 6.84 4.67 29.17
C ARG A 176 7.23 5.35 30.48
N ARG A 177 6.53 6.43 30.85
CA ARG A 177 6.75 7.14 32.12
C ARG A 177 6.44 6.25 33.31
N ARG A 178 5.31 5.55 33.30
CA ARG A 178 4.91 4.65 34.39
C ARG A 178 5.91 3.50 34.58
N ILE A 179 6.37 2.86 33.51
CA ILE A 179 7.42 1.83 33.59
C ILE A 179 8.69 2.44 34.19
N TRP A 180 9.07 3.64 33.76
CA TRP A 180 10.25 4.33 34.29
C TRP A 180 10.09 4.68 35.79
N GLU A 181 8.93 5.20 36.20
CA GLU A 181 8.62 5.54 37.60
C GLU A 181 8.54 4.30 38.50
N GLU A 182 7.90 3.22 38.06
CA GLU A 182 7.84 1.95 38.80
C GLU A 182 9.24 1.33 38.94
N ASP A 183 10.06 1.40 37.90
CA ASP A 183 11.44 0.88 37.91
C ASP A 183 12.37 1.78 38.77
N HIS A 184 12.19 3.10 38.79
CA HIS A 184 12.94 4.05 39.64
C HIS A 184 12.49 4.03 41.12
N ALA A 185 11.21 3.87 41.39
CA ALA A 185 10.69 3.74 42.76
C ALA A 185 11.21 2.46 43.44
N ALA A 186 11.45 1.40 42.66
CA ALA A 186 12.10 0.18 43.13
C ALA A 186 13.58 0.42 43.50
N GLU A 187 14.32 1.28 42.78
CA GLU A 187 15.69 1.69 43.13
C GLU A 187 15.74 2.48 44.45
N LEU A 188 14.89 3.49 44.61
CA LEU A 188 14.78 4.27 45.86
C LEU A 188 14.37 3.43 47.08
N SER A 189 13.73 2.29 46.88
CA SER A 189 13.40 1.34 47.95
C SER A 189 14.54 0.37 48.31
N GLN A 190 15.54 0.23 47.44
CA GLN A 190 16.74 -0.60 47.67
C GLN A 190 17.93 0.22 48.20
N ASP A 191 17.93 1.54 48.03
CA ASP A 191 19.01 2.45 48.42
C ASP A 191 18.90 3.01 49.86
N LEU A 192 18.58 2.17 50.85
CA LEU A 192 18.78 2.51 52.28
C LEU A 192 20.05 1.90 52.90
N GLU A 193 20.83 1.13 52.14
CA GLU A 193 22.12 0.63 52.59
C GLU A 193 23.19 0.86 51.53
N VAL A 194 24.16 1.71 51.92
CA VAL A 194 25.46 2.02 51.30
C VAL A 194 25.52 3.35 50.52
N GLU A 195 25.86 4.39 51.29
CA GLU A 195 26.47 5.65 50.87
C GLU A 195 27.90 5.47 50.30
N GLU A 196 28.25 6.41 49.41
CA GLU A 196 29.59 6.94 49.07
C GLU A 196 30.64 6.03 48.39
N GLU A 197 30.84 6.19 47.08
CA GLU A 197 31.98 6.94 46.49
C GLU A 197 32.11 6.78 44.96
N ASP A 198 32.27 7.94 44.34
CA ASP A 198 33.06 8.29 43.15
C ASP A 198 32.58 8.01 41.71
N ALA A 199 32.79 9.07 40.92
CA ALA A 199 32.46 9.25 39.52
C ALA A 199 33.54 8.65 38.62
N GLY A 200 33.14 7.87 37.62
CA GLY A 200 34.06 7.47 36.56
C GLY A 200 33.48 6.46 35.58
N GLN A 201 33.22 6.90 34.35
CA GLN A 201 33.08 5.98 33.22
C GLN A 201 34.39 5.22 33.02
N THR A 202 34.35 3.88 33.07
CA THR A 202 35.34 3.06 32.36
C THR A 202 34.79 1.67 32.05
N ALA A 203 35.15 1.18 30.87
CA ALA A 203 34.74 -0.09 30.29
C ALA A 203 35.04 -1.29 31.20
N THR A 204 33.99 -1.99 31.65
CA THR A 204 34.08 -3.35 32.21
C THR A 204 32.91 -4.20 31.74
N PHE A 205 32.82 -4.40 30.43
CA PHE A 205 31.89 -5.36 29.82
C PHE A 205 32.49 -6.78 29.86
N ASN A 206 32.76 -7.31 31.05
CA ASN A 206 33.15 -8.72 31.30
C ASN A 206 33.14 -9.07 32.79
N LYS A 207 32.03 -8.81 33.49
CA LYS A 207 31.74 -9.49 34.75
C LYS A 207 30.63 -10.51 34.49
N LEU A 208 30.89 -11.78 34.78
CA LEU A 208 29.87 -12.84 34.71
C LEU A 208 28.74 -12.49 35.68
N ILE A 209 27.55 -12.23 35.15
CA ILE A 209 26.32 -12.00 35.93
C ILE A 209 25.54 -13.32 35.95
N THR A 210 25.38 -13.89 37.14
CA THR A 210 24.54 -15.07 37.40
C THR A 210 23.05 -14.69 37.45
N SER A 211 22.19 -15.69 37.28
CA SER A 211 20.84 -15.59 36.72
C SER A 211 19.71 -15.08 37.64
N GLU A 212 19.94 -14.13 38.54
CA GLU A 212 18.88 -13.60 39.42
C GLU A 212 19.10 -12.13 39.83
N SER A 213 18.92 -11.16 38.92
CA SER A 213 18.84 -9.75 39.35
C SER A 213 17.61 -9.04 38.77
N ALA A 214 16.94 -8.25 39.62
CA ALA A 214 15.77 -7.44 39.28
C ALA A 214 16.08 -6.44 38.13
N ASP A 215 17.35 -6.08 37.94
CA ASP A 215 17.83 -5.23 36.83
C ASP A 215 17.53 -5.83 35.45
N ILE A 216 17.57 -7.17 35.33
CA ILE A 216 17.28 -7.85 34.06
C ILE A 216 15.79 -7.81 33.76
N ALA A 217 14.90 -7.80 34.78
CA ALA A 217 13.47 -7.62 34.59
C ALA A 217 13.11 -6.17 34.23
N ARG A 218 13.72 -5.19 34.90
CA ARG A 218 13.61 -3.73 34.63
C ARG A 218 13.92 -3.41 33.17
N GLY A 219 15.08 -3.85 32.68
CA GLY A 219 15.49 -3.61 31.31
C GLY A 219 14.61 -4.29 30.24
N ARG A 220 13.79 -5.29 30.57
CA ARG A 220 12.96 -6.03 29.59
C ARG A 220 11.68 -5.30 29.21
N ARG A 221 11.00 -4.62 30.15
CA ARG A 221 9.73 -3.92 29.90
C ARG A 221 9.92 -2.67 29.02
N MET A 222 10.92 -1.85 29.34
CA MET A 222 11.27 -0.67 28.52
C MET A 222 11.72 -1.06 27.10
N ARG A 223 12.53 -2.13 26.97
CA ARG A 223 12.91 -2.68 25.65
C ARG A 223 11.72 -3.21 24.86
N TRP A 224 10.75 -3.85 25.53
CA TRP A 224 9.54 -4.35 24.89
C TRP A 224 8.63 -3.22 24.39
N LEU A 225 8.42 -2.16 25.18
CA LEU A 225 7.63 -1.01 24.75
C LEU A 225 8.26 -0.34 23.52
N SER A 226 9.59 -0.20 23.50
CA SER A 226 10.33 0.30 22.33
C SER A 226 10.10 -0.57 21.09
N GLN A 227 10.02 -1.89 21.24
CA GLN A 227 9.78 -2.82 20.13
C GLN A 227 8.35 -2.72 19.57
N ILE A 228 7.35 -2.51 20.41
CA ILE A 228 5.98 -2.29 19.95
C ILE A 228 5.92 -1.01 19.12
N CYS A 229 6.49 0.09 19.62
CA CYS A 229 6.50 1.37 18.91
C CYS A 229 7.24 1.30 17.57
N GLU A 230 8.30 0.48 17.47
CA GLU A 230 9.13 0.37 16.27
C GLU A 230 8.53 -0.57 15.21
N TYR A 231 7.85 -1.65 15.63
CA TYR A 231 7.52 -2.76 14.73
C TYR A 231 6.02 -3.00 14.53
N TRP A 232 5.13 -2.44 15.35
CA TRP A 232 3.69 -2.60 15.12
C TRP A 232 3.17 -1.61 14.07
N PRO A 233 2.24 -2.03 13.20
CA PRO A 233 1.58 -1.11 12.27
C PRO A 233 0.88 0.03 12.99
N LEU A 234 0.96 1.26 12.46
CA LEU A 234 0.34 2.45 13.07
C LEU A 234 -1.17 2.26 13.34
N ARG A 235 -1.89 1.55 12.47
CA ARG A 235 -3.33 1.24 12.66
C ARG A 235 -3.57 0.35 13.89
N ARG A 236 -2.64 -0.55 14.19
CA ARG A 236 -2.72 -1.43 15.36
C ARG A 236 -2.38 -0.66 16.63
N LEU A 237 -1.38 0.22 16.58
CA LEU A 237 -1.06 1.13 17.68
C LEU A 237 -2.25 2.05 18.00
N ALA A 238 -2.92 2.59 16.97
CA ALA A 238 -4.09 3.45 17.13
C ALA A 238 -5.28 2.76 17.84
N THR A 239 -5.42 1.44 17.70
CA THR A 239 -6.58 0.66 18.17
C THR A 239 -6.33 -0.11 19.46
N ILE A 240 -5.10 -0.14 19.97
CA ILE A 240 -4.75 -0.88 21.18
C ILE A 240 -5.46 -0.26 22.41
N SER A 241 -6.02 -1.07 23.31
CA SER A 241 -6.57 -0.58 24.59
C SER A 241 -5.57 -0.74 25.73
N ASP A 242 -5.79 -0.01 26.84
CA ASP A 242 -4.93 -0.14 28.03
C ASP A 242 -4.97 -1.57 28.61
N ALA A 243 -6.12 -2.25 28.50
CA ALA A 243 -6.29 -3.64 28.92
C ALA A 243 -5.51 -4.61 28.01
N ASP A 244 -5.47 -4.36 26.69
CA ASP A 244 -4.70 -5.18 25.75
C ASP A 244 -3.19 -5.04 26.01
N VAL A 245 -2.73 -3.83 26.36
CA VAL A 245 -1.32 -3.59 26.70
C VAL A 245 -0.95 -4.31 27.99
N GLU A 246 -1.77 -4.21 29.02
CA GLU A 246 -1.54 -4.85 30.33
C GLU A 246 -1.57 -6.38 30.21
N ALA A 247 -2.51 -6.94 29.45
CA ALA A 247 -2.58 -8.37 29.18
C ALA A 247 -1.32 -8.89 28.48
N VAL A 248 -0.79 -8.15 27.50
CA VAL A 248 0.43 -8.58 26.79
C VAL A 248 1.68 -8.40 27.67
N LEU A 249 1.73 -7.38 28.54
CA LEU A 249 2.78 -7.23 29.55
C LEU A 249 2.77 -8.39 30.56
N HIS A 250 1.57 -8.81 31.00
CA HIS A 250 1.38 -9.89 31.96
C HIS A 250 1.69 -11.28 31.37
N ASP A 251 1.27 -11.56 30.13
CA ASP A 251 1.63 -12.79 29.39
C ASP A 251 3.16 -12.90 29.20
N TYR A 252 3.83 -11.76 29.02
CA TYR A 252 5.29 -11.71 28.91
C TYR A 252 6.01 -11.92 30.25
N ALA A 253 5.39 -11.54 31.37
CA ALA A 253 5.93 -11.76 32.72
C ALA A 253 5.70 -13.20 33.22
N SER A 254 4.65 -13.86 32.78
CA SER A 254 4.17 -15.14 33.32
C SER A 254 4.67 -16.40 32.58
N SER A 255 5.41 -16.26 31.47
CA SER A 255 5.79 -17.37 30.58
C SER A 255 6.87 -18.34 31.12
N ARG A 256 6.83 -18.74 32.40
CA ARG A 256 7.75 -19.75 32.96
C ARG A 256 7.11 -20.92 33.71
N LEU A 257 5.78 -21.02 33.82
CA LEU A 257 5.16 -22.13 34.54
C LEU A 257 3.84 -22.58 33.89
N LYS A 258 3.86 -23.67 33.12
CA LYS A 258 2.96 -24.81 33.32
C LYS A 258 3.37 -26.04 32.49
N GLN A 259 3.47 -27.15 33.20
CA GLN A 259 3.80 -28.50 32.75
C GLN A 259 2.61 -29.24 32.14
N LYS A 260 2.95 -30.15 31.22
CA LYS A 260 2.32 -31.43 30.82
C LYS A 260 0.86 -31.70 31.19
N ALA A 261 0.06 -32.01 30.16
CA ALA A 261 -1.06 -32.95 30.23
C ALA A 261 -0.88 -34.03 29.14
N ASP A 262 -1.18 -35.28 29.51
CA ASP A 262 -1.06 -36.50 28.69
C ASP A 262 -2.23 -36.64 27.67
N PRO A 263 -2.07 -37.48 26.63
CA PRO A 263 -2.89 -37.44 25.42
C PRO A 263 -4.06 -38.43 25.45
N GLU A 264 -5.28 -37.96 25.19
CA GLU A 264 -6.37 -38.81 24.74
C GLU A 264 -6.97 -38.29 23.42
N GLN A 265 -6.74 -39.10 22.38
CA GLN A 265 -7.59 -39.38 21.23
C GLN A 265 -8.43 -38.24 20.63
N PHE A 266 -7.85 -37.60 19.60
CA PHE A 266 -8.60 -37.28 18.39
C PHE A 266 -7.78 -37.77 17.18
N ILE A 267 -8.43 -38.48 16.25
CA ILE A 267 -7.86 -38.74 14.93
C ILE A 267 -8.00 -37.40 14.17
N GLU A 268 -7.08 -36.47 14.43
CA GLU A 268 -7.00 -35.18 13.76
C GLU A 268 -6.09 -35.28 12.54
N ALA A 269 -6.42 -34.53 11.49
CA ALA A 269 -5.61 -34.43 10.28
C ALA A 269 -4.17 -34.02 10.63
N ALA A 270 -3.17 -34.78 10.19
CA ALA A 270 -1.77 -34.49 10.48
C ALA A 270 -1.38 -33.06 10.05
N GLY A 271 -0.80 -32.29 10.99
CA GLY A 271 -0.33 -30.94 10.74
C GLY A 271 0.70 -30.90 9.60
N ARG A 272 0.83 -29.75 8.95
CA ARG A 272 1.73 -29.57 7.78
C ARG A 272 2.60 -28.34 7.96
N ILE A 273 3.83 -28.41 7.46
CA ILE A 273 4.78 -27.30 7.52
C ILE A 273 5.27 -26.90 6.13
N ALA A 274 5.34 -25.59 5.90
CA ALA A 274 5.99 -25.00 4.74
C ALA A 274 7.18 -24.12 5.15
N LEU A 275 8.35 -24.33 4.55
CA LEU A 275 9.50 -23.42 4.64
C LEU A 275 9.42 -22.43 3.47
N VAL A 276 9.23 -21.15 3.75
CA VAL A 276 8.84 -20.15 2.74
C VAL A 276 9.88 -19.05 2.65
N GLY A 277 10.43 -18.84 1.45
CA GLY A 277 11.27 -17.69 1.14
C GLY A 277 10.44 -16.43 0.91
N SER A 278 10.69 -15.38 1.70
CA SER A 278 9.95 -14.12 1.58
C SER A 278 10.44 -13.20 0.46
N GLY A 279 11.58 -13.52 -0.16
CA GLY A 279 12.30 -12.53 -0.96
C GLY A 279 13.07 -11.52 -0.10
N PRO A 280 13.70 -10.50 -0.72
CA PRO A 280 14.63 -9.58 -0.06
C PRO A 280 13.96 -8.53 0.83
N GLY A 281 12.70 -8.16 0.57
CA GLY A 281 12.08 -6.97 1.17
C GLY A 281 10.62 -6.80 0.80
N HIS A 282 10.39 -6.43 -0.45
CA HIS A 282 9.09 -5.99 -0.97
C HIS A 282 8.06 -7.14 -1.08
N PRO A 283 6.79 -6.94 -0.68
CA PRO A 283 5.70 -7.92 -0.82
C PRO A 283 5.55 -8.51 -2.23
N ASP A 284 5.64 -7.68 -3.27
CA ASP A 284 5.51 -8.13 -4.67
C ASP A 284 6.65 -9.05 -5.15
N LEU A 285 7.70 -9.23 -4.35
CA LEU A 285 8.77 -10.19 -4.62
C LEU A 285 8.51 -11.55 -3.99
N LEU A 286 7.38 -11.72 -3.30
CA LEU A 286 6.89 -13.04 -2.91
C LEU A 286 6.51 -13.83 -4.15
N THR A 287 6.88 -15.10 -4.17
CA THR A 287 6.30 -16.02 -5.15
C THR A 287 4.80 -16.18 -4.83
N GLN A 288 3.97 -16.42 -5.85
CA GLN A 288 2.54 -16.66 -5.62
C GLN A 288 2.30 -17.82 -4.66
N ALA A 289 3.16 -18.85 -4.68
CA ALA A 289 3.11 -19.96 -3.75
C ALA A 289 3.43 -19.51 -2.30
N ALA A 290 4.48 -18.71 -2.12
CA ALA A 290 4.84 -18.14 -0.81
C ALA A 290 3.70 -17.28 -0.24
N HIS A 291 3.11 -16.41 -1.07
CA HIS A 291 1.98 -15.57 -0.69
C HIS A 291 0.77 -16.41 -0.26
N LYS A 292 0.37 -17.40 -1.06
CA LYS A 292 -0.73 -18.33 -0.73
C LYS A 292 -0.47 -19.10 0.58
N ALA A 293 0.76 -19.58 0.77
CA ALA A 293 1.15 -20.28 1.99
C ALA A 293 0.97 -19.38 3.23
N ILE A 294 1.48 -18.15 3.20
CA ILE A 294 1.34 -17.16 4.29
C ILE A 294 -0.13 -16.90 4.62
N LEU A 295 -1.00 -16.67 3.61
CA LEU A 295 -2.43 -16.42 3.82
C LEU A 295 -3.21 -17.63 4.36
N SER A 296 -2.69 -18.83 4.12
CA SER A 296 -3.27 -20.08 4.59
C SER A 296 -2.75 -20.53 5.95
N ALA A 297 -1.79 -19.83 6.56
CA ALA A 297 -1.15 -20.25 7.79
C ALA A 297 -2.09 -20.19 9.00
N ASP A 298 -1.96 -21.16 9.91
CA ASP A 298 -2.54 -21.10 11.25
C ASP A 298 -1.47 -20.64 12.27
N LEU A 299 -0.21 -20.98 12.00
CA LEU A 299 0.96 -20.57 12.76
C LEU A 299 2.06 -20.08 11.82
N VAL A 300 2.59 -18.88 12.05
CA VAL A 300 3.71 -18.31 11.31
C VAL A 300 4.94 -18.19 12.23
N LEU A 301 6.07 -18.71 11.76
CA LEU A 301 7.36 -18.67 12.44
C LEU A 301 8.33 -17.83 11.59
N ALA A 302 8.73 -16.65 12.06
CA ALA A 302 9.58 -15.74 11.29
C ALA A 302 10.92 -15.45 11.98
N ASP A 303 11.99 -15.24 11.20
CA ASP A 303 13.24 -14.66 11.73
C ASP A 303 13.07 -13.14 11.91
N LYS A 304 13.89 -12.53 12.78
CA LYS A 304 13.98 -11.06 12.92
C LYS A 304 14.29 -10.34 11.59
N LEU A 305 14.96 -11.01 10.67
CA LEU A 305 15.35 -10.46 9.37
C LEU A 305 14.19 -10.37 8.36
N VAL A 306 13.03 -10.97 8.66
CA VAL A 306 11.87 -10.88 7.77
C VAL A 306 11.30 -9.44 7.82
N PRO A 307 11.17 -8.76 6.68
CA PRO A 307 10.64 -7.39 6.62
C PRO A 307 9.21 -7.28 7.16
N SER A 308 8.88 -6.15 7.82
CA SER A 308 7.55 -5.89 8.37
C SER A 308 6.44 -5.97 7.31
N ALA A 309 6.69 -5.44 6.12
CA ALA A 309 5.73 -5.47 5.01
C ALA A 309 5.31 -6.91 4.62
N ILE A 310 6.17 -7.91 4.83
CA ILE A 310 5.84 -9.33 4.62
C ILE A 310 5.00 -9.86 5.78
N LEU A 311 5.33 -9.46 7.02
CA LEU A 311 4.59 -9.87 8.21
C LEU A 311 3.17 -9.27 8.23
N ASP A 312 2.98 -8.10 7.64
CA ASP A 312 1.67 -7.44 7.50
C ASP A 312 0.68 -8.23 6.62
N LEU A 313 1.17 -9.12 5.77
CA LEU A 313 0.34 -10.03 4.96
C LEU A 313 -0.21 -11.20 5.77
N VAL A 314 0.33 -11.46 6.96
CA VAL A 314 -0.10 -12.58 7.78
C VAL A 314 -1.55 -12.33 8.25
N PRO A 315 -2.48 -13.28 8.02
CA PRO A 315 -3.86 -13.11 8.46
C PRO A 315 -3.96 -12.90 9.96
N ARG A 316 -4.88 -12.03 10.42
CA ARG A 316 -5.09 -11.76 11.85
C ARG A 316 -5.41 -13.00 12.70
N ARG A 317 -5.97 -14.04 12.08
CA ARG A 317 -6.29 -15.32 12.72
C ARG A 317 -5.06 -16.19 13.02
N ALA A 318 -3.94 -15.96 12.32
CA ALA A 318 -2.74 -16.78 12.45
C ALA A 318 -1.91 -16.30 13.64
N THR A 319 -1.42 -17.25 14.45
CA THR A 319 -0.45 -16.93 15.51
C THR A 319 0.90 -16.63 14.88
N VAL A 320 1.61 -15.60 15.33
CA VAL A 320 2.93 -15.23 14.81
C VAL A 320 3.98 -15.30 15.91
N HIS A 321 5.03 -16.09 15.71
CA HIS A 321 6.22 -16.10 16.56
C HIS A 321 7.45 -15.64 15.78
N ILE A 322 8.19 -14.70 16.36
CA ILE A 322 9.41 -14.14 15.76
C ILE A 322 10.60 -14.54 16.63
N ALA A 323 11.62 -15.16 16.02
CA ALA A 323 12.82 -15.59 16.74
C ALA A 323 13.58 -14.44 17.41
N ARG A 324 13.99 -14.67 18.65
CA ARG A 324 14.78 -13.74 19.47
C ARG A 324 16.29 -13.94 19.25
N LYS A 325 16.80 -13.60 18.06
CA LYS A 325 18.24 -13.70 17.76
C LYS A 325 19.03 -12.49 18.28
N PHE A 326 19.98 -12.74 19.18
CA PHE A 326 21.03 -11.80 19.62
C PHE A 326 22.42 -12.31 19.17
N PRO A 327 23.43 -11.43 19.00
CA PRO A 327 24.82 -11.87 18.80
C PRO A 327 25.24 -12.84 19.93
N GLY A 328 25.62 -14.08 19.56
CA GLY A 328 26.01 -15.12 20.52
C GLY A 328 24.92 -16.12 20.94
N ASN A 329 23.65 -15.94 20.56
CA ASN A 329 22.53 -16.84 20.93
C ASN A 329 21.75 -17.42 19.73
N ALA A 330 22.38 -17.45 18.54
CA ALA A 330 21.70 -17.81 17.29
C ALA A 330 21.17 -19.25 17.26
N ASP A 331 21.86 -20.19 17.93
CA ASP A 331 21.48 -21.60 17.94
C ASP A 331 20.29 -21.88 18.87
N LYS A 332 20.24 -21.29 20.08
CA LYS A 332 19.07 -21.44 20.97
C LYS A 332 17.80 -20.83 20.39
N ALA A 333 17.90 -19.67 19.74
CA ALA A 333 16.76 -19.04 19.06
C ALA A 333 16.26 -19.87 17.86
N GLN A 334 17.14 -20.72 17.29
CA GLN A 334 16.75 -21.66 16.26
C GLN A 334 16.07 -22.90 16.85
N GLU A 335 16.59 -23.45 17.94
CA GLU A 335 15.94 -24.54 18.68
C GLU A 335 14.51 -24.16 19.12
N GLU A 336 14.31 -22.96 19.65
CA GLU A 336 13.00 -22.44 20.07
C GLU A 336 11.99 -22.40 18.90
N LEU A 337 12.41 -21.98 17.71
CA LEU A 337 11.55 -21.99 16.52
C LEU A 337 11.19 -23.41 16.07
N LEU A 338 12.13 -24.34 16.16
CA LEU A 338 11.92 -25.74 15.79
C LEU A 338 10.93 -26.40 16.75
N GLU A 339 11.03 -26.10 18.04
CA GLU A 339 10.10 -26.56 19.08
C GLU A 339 8.67 -26.04 18.84
N TRP A 340 8.49 -24.73 18.67
CA TRP A 340 7.16 -24.16 18.35
C TRP A 340 6.57 -24.72 17.06
N GLY A 341 7.41 -24.97 16.05
CA GLY A 341 6.97 -25.62 14.81
C GLY A 341 6.46 -27.03 15.07
N LEU A 342 7.17 -27.80 15.88
CA LEU A 342 6.78 -29.17 16.23
C LEU A 342 5.50 -29.20 17.07
N GLU A 343 5.34 -28.28 18.01
CA GLU A 343 4.11 -28.12 18.80
C GLU A 343 2.91 -27.77 17.91
N GLY A 344 3.06 -26.81 17.00
CA GLY A 344 2.03 -26.46 16.03
C GLY A 344 1.63 -27.65 15.15
N LEU A 345 2.62 -28.40 14.67
CA LEU A 345 2.40 -29.61 13.86
C LEU A 345 1.66 -30.71 14.62
N LYS A 346 2.03 -30.96 15.89
CA LYS A 346 1.34 -31.91 16.77
C LYS A 346 -0.11 -31.51 17.04
N ALA A 347 -0.40 -30.21 17.05
CA ALA A 347 -1.75 -29.66 17.19
C ALA A 347 -2.52 -29.56 15.85
N GLY A 348 -2.08 -30.25 14.80
CA GLY A 348 -2.77 -30.28 13.50
C GLY A 348 -2.69 -28.99 12.67
N LYS A 349 -1.88 -28.00 13.09
CA LYS A 349 -1.82 -26.68 12.45
C LYS A 349 -1.09 -26.70 11.11
N ARG A 350 -1.43 -25.74 10.24
CA ARG A 350 -0.61 -25.34 9.09
C ARG A 350 0.46 -24.35 9.54
N VAL A 351 1.67 -24.84 9.68
CA VAL A 351 2.84 -24.07 10.13
C VAL A 351 3.57 -23.49 8.92
N VAL A 352 3.82 -22.19 8.91
CA VAL A 352 4.58 -21.50 7.86
C VAL A 352 5.83 -20.87 8.47
N ARG A 353 6.99 -21.38 8.07
CA ARG A 353 8.30 -20.88 8.48
C ARG A 353 8.83 -19.90 7.44
N ILE A 354 8.71 -18.60 7.71
CA ILE A 354 9.15 -17.54 6.79
C ILE A 354 10.63 -17.23 7.01
N LYS A 355 11.39 -17.19 5.92
CA LYS A 355 12.82 -16.90 5.90
C LYS A 355 13.10 -15.80 4.88
N GLN A 356 13.91 -14.80 5.24
CA GLN A 356 14.29 -13.74 4.31
C GLN A 356 15.12 -14.30 3.16
N GLY A 357 14.84 -13.85 1.93
CA GLY A 357 15.49 -14.35 0.73
C GLY A 357 14.99 -15.73 0.34
N ASP A 358 15.91 -16.64 0.05
CA ASP A 358 15.63 -18.04 -0.30
C ASP A 358 15.96 -18.98 0.88
N PRO A 359 15.13 -20.00 1.19
CA PRO A 359 15.38 -20.90 2.30
C PRO A 359 16.72 -21.66 2.23
N TYR A 360 17.20 -21.98 1.03
CA TYR A 360 18.35 -22.85 0.81
C TYR A 360 19.65 -22.10 0.46
N ILE A 361 19.57 -20.81 0.12
CA ILE A 361 20.76 -19.97 -0.08
C ILE A 361 21.13 -19.27 1.23
N TYR A 362 22.07 -19.85 1.98
CA TYR A 362 22.55 -19.36 3.28
C TYR A 362 21.46 -19.13 4.36
N GLY A 363 20.26 -19.67 4.14
CA GLY A 363 19.14 -19.56 5.08
C GLY A 363 19.09 -20.65 6.16
N ARG A 364 19.93 -21.68 6.11
CA ARG A 364 19.85 -22.92 6.95
C ARG A 364 18.56 -23.74 6.73
N GLY A 365 17.80 -23.54 5.65
CA GLY A 365 16.55 -24.26 5.41
C GLY A 365 16.71 -25.79 5.30
N GLY A 366 17.86 -26.28 4.84
CA GLY A 366 18.15 -27.72 4.80
C GLY A 366 18.24 -28.36 6.19
N GLU A 367 18.75 -27.64 7.19
CA GLU A 367 18.81 -28.12 8.57
C GLU A 367 17.39 -28.22 9.17
N GLU A 368 16.57 -27.18 8.97
CA GLU A 368 15.17 -27.17 9.39
C GLU A 368 14.38 -28.29 8.68
N PHE A 369 14.61 -28.50 7.38
CA PHE A 369 13.98 -29.57 6.62
C PHE A 369 14.27 -30.96 7.22
N LEU A 370 15.54 -31.25 7.50
CA LEU A 370 15.96 -32.53 8.07
C LEU A 370 15.41 -32.72 9.49
N PHE A 371 15.35 -31.65 10.28
CA PHE A 371 14.77 -31.68 11.63
C PHE A 371 13.29 -32.10 11.60
N PHE A 372 12.45 -31.44 10.81
CA PHE A 372 11.02 -31.80 10.79
C PHE A 372 10.80 -33.20 10.19
N ARG A 373 11.61 -33.57 9.19
CA ARG A 373 11.59 -34.91 8.59
C ARG A 373 11.91 -36.00 9.60
N SER A 374 12.90 -35.80 10.48
CA SER A 374 13.23 -36.79 11.52
C SER A 374 12.12 -36.94 12.57
N HIS A 375 11.22 -35.96 12.67
CA HIS A 375 10.03 -35.99 13.53
C HIS A 375 8.75 -36.41 12.80
N GLY A 376 8.85 -36.95 11.58
CA GLY A 376 7.73 -37.51 10.82
C GLY A 376 6.94 -36.52 9.96
N TYR A 377 7.36 -35.25 9.88
CA TYR A 377 6.72 -34.22 9.06
C TYR A 377 7.61 -33.85 7.89
N ILE A 378 7.14 -33.99 6.65
CA ILE A 378 7.91 -33.62 5.46
C ILE A 378 7.58 -32.17 5.10
N PRO A 379 8.50 -31.20 5.24
CA PRO A 379 8.20 -29.82 4.91
C PRO A 379 8.07 -29.60 3.41
N THR A 380 7.13 -28.75 3.02
CA THR A 380 7.09 -28.19 1.66
C THR A 380 8.01 -26.99 1.60
N VAL A 381 8.97 -26.95 0.69
CA VAL A 381 9.88 -25.79 0.57
C VAL A 381 9.47 -24.94 -0.62
N LEU A 382 9.15 -23.68 -0.34
CA LEU A 382 8.74 -22.70 -1.33
C LEU A 382 9.89 -21.71 -1.55
N PRO A 383 10.37 -21.57 -2.79
CA PRO A 383 11.51 -20.71 -3.09
C PRO A 383 11.15 -19.24 -2.87
N GLY A 384 12.17 -18.46 -2.56
CA GLY A 384 12.09 -17.00 -2.51
C GLY A 384 13.14 -16.37 -3.41
N ILE A 385 12.91 -15.12 -3.81
CA ILE A 385 13.91 -14.38 -4.58
C ILE A 385 15.11 -14.07 -3.68
N THR A 386 16.29 -14.63 -3.99
CA THR A 386 17.48 -14.43 -3.17
C THR A 386 18.03 -13.00 -3.28
N SER A 387 18.37 -12.40 -2.13
CA SER A 387 19.01 -11.08 -2.07
C SER A 387 20.33 -11.03 -2.83
N ALA A 388 21.02 -12.17 -2.96
CA ALA A 388 22.27 -12.28 -3.70
C ALA A 388 22.15 -11.90 -5.17
N LEU A 389 20.97 -12.09 -5.77
CA LEU A 389 20.71 -11.76 -7.18
C LEU A 389 19.84 -10.52 -7.34
N SER A 390 18.87 -10.31 -6.43
CA SER A 390 17.93 -9.21 -6.55
C SER A 390 18.46 -7.87 -6.02
N ALA A 391 19.26 -7.86 -4.95
CA ALA A 391 19.81 -6.61 -4.44
C ALA A 391 20.70 -5.91 -5.49
N PRO A 392 21.63 -6.61 -6.17
CA PRO A 392 22.41 -6.02 -7.26
C PRO A 392 21.52 -5.47 -8.37
N LEU A 393 20.45 -6.20 -8.76
CA LEU A 393 19.48 -5.74 -9.75
C LEU A 393 18.83 -4.41 -9.34
N PHE A 394 18.36 -4.29 -8.10
CA PHE A 394 17.74 -3.06 -7.59
C PHE A 394 18.74 -1.91 -7.38
N ALA A 395 20.03 -2.23 -7.42
CA ALA A 395 21.14 -1.29 -7.42
C ALA A 395 21.71 -1.07 -8.83
N ASP A 396 21.06 -1.46 -9.92
CA ASP A 396 21.60 -1.34 -11.30
C ASP A 396 22.99 -1.98 -11.49
N ILE A 397 23.24 -3.10 -10.82
CA ILE A 397 24.46 -3.88 -10.95
C ILE A 397 24.11 -5.20 -11.66
N PRO A 398 24.33 -5.30 -12.98
CA PRO A 398 24.14 -6.55 -13.69
C PRO A 398 25.26 -7.51 -13.30
N LEU A 399 24.93 -8.56 -12.55
CA LEU A 399 25.94 -9.50 -12.03
C LEU A 399 26.76 -10.21 -13.12
N THR A 400 26.19 -10.34 -14.32
CA THR A 400 26.90 -10.77 -15.53
C THR A 400 26.77 -9.70 -16.61
N HIS A 401 27.85 -9.46 -17.35
CA HIS A 401 27.82 -8.60 -18.52
C HIS A 401 28.89 -9.06 -19.51
N ARG A 402 28.54 -9.14 -20.80
CA ARG A 402 29.45 -9.60 -21.86
C ARG A 402 30.76 -8.81 -21.83
N GLY A 403 31.88 -9.52 -21.85
CA GLY A 403 33.22 -8.92 -21.84
C GLY A 403 33.65 -8.32 -20.49
N VAL A 404 32.85 -8.44 -19.44
CA VAL A 404 33.13 -7.85 -18.12
C VAL A 404 33.03 -8.91 -17.03
N ALA A 405 31.90 -9.61 -16.94
CA ALA A 405 31.67 -10.66 -15.95
C ALA A 405 30.89 -11.83 -16.57
N ASP A 406 31.53 -13.00 -16.64
CA ASP A 406 30.95 -14.25 -17.14
C ASP A 406 30.62 -15.25 -16.02
N GLN A 407 30.99 -14.93 -14.78
CA GLN A 407 30.77 -15.75 -13.60
C GLN A 407 30.19 -14.93 -12.44
N VAL A 408 29.27 -15.55 -11.70
CA VAL A 408 28.73 -15.02 -10.44
C VAL A 408 29.03 -16.01 -9.34
N LEU A 409 29.63 -15.54 -8.25
CA LEU A 409 29.94 -16.35 -7.08
C LEU A 409 29.29 -15.77 -5.83
N VAL A 410 28.45 -16.56 -5.16
CA VAL A 410 27.76 -16.16 -3.93
C VAL A 410 28.44 -16.80 -2.72
N CYS A 411 29.03 -15.96 -1.87
CA CYS A 411 29.76 -16.36 -0.68
C CYS A 411 29.13 -15.78 0.59
N THR A 412 29.45 -16.37 1.73
CA THR A 412 29.24 -15.75 3.05
C THR A 412 30.51 -15.00 3.48
N GLY A 413 30.37 -13.82 4.05
CA GLY A 413 31.44 -13.08 4.71
C GLY A 413 31.76 -13.58 6.13
N THR A 414 31.03 -14.59 6.63
CA THR A 414 31.24 -15.21 7.93
C THR A 414 31.42 -16.71 7.86
N GLY A 415 32.47 -17.21 8.52
CA GLY A 415 32.66 -18.64 8.77
C GLY A 415 31.89 -19.15 9.98
N ARG A 416 31.79 -20.49 10.09
CA ARG A 416 31.21 -21.16 11.26
C ARG A 416 31.97 -20.74 12.54
N LYS A 417 31.22 -20.50 13.63
CA LYS A 417 31.75 -20.07 14.93
C LYS A 417 32.63 -18.80 14.88
N GLY A 418 32.42 -17.94 13.88
CA GLY A 418 33.17 -16.69 13.76
C GLY A 418 34.61 -16.85 13.28
N ALA A 419 34.97 -17.98 12.67
CA ALA A 419 36.25 -18.13 11.97
C ALA A 419 36.29 -17.24 10.70
N PRO A 420 37.44 -16.67 10.33
CA PRO A 420 37.60 -15.99 9.04
C PRO A 420 37.39 -16.98 7.90
N LEU A 421 36.59 -16.62 6.89
CA LEU A 421 36.51 -17.42 5.67
C LEU A 421 37.73 -17.13 4.81
N VAL A 422 38.26 -18.14 4.12
CA VAL A 422 39.21 -17.91 3.02
C VAL A 422 38.40 -17.37 1.84
N PRO A 423 38.62 -16.12 1.39
CA PRO A 423 37.90 -15.57 0.25
C PRO A 423 38.32 -16.30 -1.05
N PRO A 424 37.44 -16.34 -2.06
CA PRO A 424 37.78 -16.95 -3.34
C PRO A 424 38.90 -16.16 -4.05
N PRO A 425 39.78 -16.80 -4.84
CA PRO A 425 40.91 -16.12 -5.49
C PRO A 425 40.44 -15.12 -6.53
N TYR A 426 41.06 -13.95 -6.69
CA TYR A 426 40.61 -12.94 -7.65
C TYR A 426 40.53 -13.46 -9.08
N VAL A 427 39.42 -13.18 -9.74
CA VAL A 427 39.21 -13.45 -11.17
C VAL A 427 38.57 -12.20 -11.76
N GLN A 428 39.24 -11.58 -12.73
CA GLN A 428 38.80 -10.31 -13.31
C GLN A 428 37.39 -10.39 -13.92
N THR A 429 37.03 -11.52 -14.54
CA THR A 429 35.72 -11.74 -15.17
C THR A 429 34.65 -12.27 -14.21
N ARG A 430 34.85 -12.16 -12.89
CA ARG A 430 33.91 -12.68 -11.89
C ARG A 430 33.32 -11.59 -11.02
N THR A 431 32.00 -11.61 -10.87
CA THR A 431 31.30 -10.83 -9.85
C THR A 431 31.10 -11.68 -8.60
N VAL A 432 31.54 -11.17 -7.45
CA VAL A 432 31.40 -11.86 -6.16
C VAL A 432 30.38 -11.14 -5.30
N VAL A 433 29.42 -11.89 -4.77
CA VAL A 433 28.38 -11.39 -3.86
C VAL A 433 28.59 -12.01 -2.49
N LEU A 434 28.94 -11.18 -1.51
CA LEU A 434 29.27 -11.58 -0.13
C LEU A 434 28.12 -11.22 0.81
N LEU A 435 27.33 -12.22 1.20
CA LEU A 435 26.26 -12.11 2.18
C LEU A 435 26.84 -12.07 3.61
N MET A 436 26.14 -11.44 4.57
CA MET A 436 26.54 -11.41 5.98
C MET A 436 27.98 -10.91 6.20
N SER A 437 28.39 -9.89 5.44
CA SER A 437 29.77 -9.41 5.35
C SER A 437 30.05 -8.12 6.13
N LEU A 438 29.03 -7.28 6.33
CA LEU A 438 29.24 -5.89 6.78
C LEU A 438 29.76 -5.76 8.23
N HIS A 439 29.35 -6.63 9.14
CA HIS A 439 29.78 -6.56 10.55
C HIS A 439 31.27 -6.91 10.77
N ARG A 440 31.95 -7.42 9.74
CA ARG A 440 33.40 -7.71 9.73
C ARG A 440 34.06 -7.18 8.46
N LEU A 441 33.53 -6.07 7.94
CA LEU A 441 33.94 -5.54 6.64
C LEU A 441 35.45 -5.31 6.56
N SER A 442 36.05 -4.64 7.55
CA SER A 442 37.49 -4.36 7.55
C SER A 442 38.36 -5.62 7.42
N ALA A 443 38.09 -6.64 8.24
CA ALA A 443 38.81 -7.91 8.18
C ALA A 443 38.57 -8.67 6.86
N LEU A 444 37.36 -8.57 6.29
CA LEU A 444 37.03 -9.16 4.99
C LEU A 444 37.79 -8.48 3.85
N ILE A 445 37.88 -7.14 3.85
CA ILE A 445 38.61 -6.39 2.81
C ILE A 445 40.11 -6.68 2.89
N GLU A 446 40.69 -6.72 4.09
CA GLU A 446 42.08 -7.13 4.29
C GLU A 446 42.34 -8.54 3.71
N SER A 447 41.43 -9.48 3.98
CA SER A 447 41.55 -10.84 3.47
C SER A 447 41.42 -10.92 1.95
N LEU A 448 40.51 -10.14 1.34
CA LEU A 448 40.38 -10.05 -0.12
C LEU A 448 41.67 -9.50 -0.76
N GLN A 449 42.26 -8.47 -0.16
CA GLN A 449 43.52 -7.88 -0.64
C GLN A 449 44.70 -8.87 -0.55
N GLN A 450 44.71 -9.74 0.46
CA GLN A 450 45.70 -10.83 0.57
C GLN A 450 45.52 -11.93 -0.50
N HIS A 451 44.37 -11.98 -1.17
CA HIS A 451 44.04 -12.95 -2.23
C HIS A 451 43.97 -12.27 -3.60
N ASP A 452 44.88 -11.33 -3.83
CA ASP A 452 45.14 -10.65 -5.09
C ASP A 452 43.99 -9.80 -5.65
N TYR A 453 43.04 -9.34 -4.81
CA TYR A 453 42.05 -8.36 -5.25
C TYR A 453 42.68 -6.96 -5.38
N PRO A 454 42.64 -6.33 -6.56
CA PRO A 454 43.12 -4.96 -6.73
C PRO A 454 42.34 -3.95 -5.87
N LYS A 455 43.03 -2.98 -5.27
CA LYS A 455 42.40 -1.98 -4.38
C LYS A 455 41.37 -1.10 -5.08
N ASP A 456 41.57 -0.85 -6.36
CA ASP A 456 40.69 -0.09 -7.25
C ASP A 456 39.49 -0.91 -7.76
N THR A 457 39.39 -2.20 -7.40
CA THR A 457 38.25 -3.05 -7.80
C THR A 457 36.94 -2.40 -7.37
N PRO A 458 36.00 -2.17 -8.30
CA PRO A 458 34.70 -1.60 -7.98
C PRO A 458 33.90 -2.51 -7.05
N CYS A 459 33.23 -1.90 -6.07
CA CYS A 459 32.35 -2.62 -5.16
C CYS A 459 31.14 -1.77 -4.75
N ALA A 460 30.11 -2.43 -4.24
CA ALA A 460 28.94 -1.76 -3.71
C ALA A 460 28.42 -2.45 -2.45
N VAL A 461 28.06 -1.67 -1.45
CA VAL A 461 27.35 -2.13 -0.24
C VAL A 461 25.86 -1.87 -0.45
N LEU A 462 25.07 -2.94 -0.41
CA LEU A 462 23.64 -2.91 -0.68
C LEU A 462 22.90 -3.30 0.59
N GLU A 463 22.14 -2.36 1.14
CA GLU A 463 21.44 -2.50 2.41
C GLU A 463 19.93 -2.39 2.21
N ARG A 464 19.17 -3.21 2.96
CA ARG A 464 17.70 -3.24 2.94
C ARG A 464 17.11 -3.29 1.52
N ALA A 465 17.67 -4.16 0.69
CA ALA A 465 17.27 -4.31 -0.71
C ALA A 465 15.74 -4.45 -0.86
N SER A 466 15.17 -3.72 -1.80
CA SER A 466 13.72 -3.62 -2.10
C SER A 466 12.82 -3.06 -0.98
N CYS A 467 13.37 -2.63 0.15
CA CYS A 467 12.62 -1.91 1.17
C CYS A 467 12.58 -0.41 0.83
N PRO A 468 11.54 0.36 1.26
CA PRO A 468 11.45 1.79 0.99
C PRO A 468 12.68 2.60 1.43
N ASP A 469 13.43 2.11 2.40
CA ASP A 469 14.67 2.68 2.95
C ASP A 469 15.94 1.94 2.49
N GLN A 470 15.90 1.30 1.32
CA GLN A 470 17.06 0.71 0.65
C GLN A 470 18.19 1.73 0.56
N ARG A 471 19.44 1.29 0.78
CA ARG A 471 20.63 2.12 0.58
C ARG A 471 21.67 1.41 -0.27
N VAL A 472 22.27 2.15 -1.21
CA VAL A 472 23.33 1.67 -2.09
C VAL A 472 24.54 2.59 -1.94
N ILE A 473 25.65 2.06 -1.45
CA ILE A 473 26.94 2.77 -1.36
C ILE A 473 27.86 2.20 -2.44
N ARG A 474 28.21 3.00 -3.45
CA ARG A 474 29.14 2.60 -4.52
C ARG A 474 30.52 3.18 -4.28
N THR A 475 31.54 2.35 -4.41
CA THR A 475 32.92 2.74 -4.12
C THR A 475 33.91 1.69 -4.64
N THR A 476 35.16 1.73 -4.19
CA THR A 476 36.21 0.74 -4.46
C THR A 476 36.59 -0.03 -3.20
N LEU A 477 37.25 -1.17 -3.33
CA LEU A 477 37.73 -1.93 -2.18
C LEU A 477 38.64 -1.11 -1.26
N GLU A 478 39.37 -0.13 -1.79
CA GLU A 478 40.17 0.81 -1.01
C GLU A 478 39.35 1.67 -0.05
N ASN A 479 38.15 2.09 -0.47
CA ASN A 479 37.39 3.13 0.20
C ASN A 479 36.16 2.60 0.94
N VAL A 480 35.77 1.35 0.73
CA VAL A 480 34.53 0.77 1.26
C VAL A 480 34.42 0.77 2.78
N CYS A 481 35.53 0.56 3.50
CA CYS A 481 35.51 0.61 4.96
C CYS A 481 35.22 2.03 5.47
N ALA A 482 35.89 3.03 4.90
CA ALA A 482 35.68 4.43 5.27
C ALA A 482 34.26 4.90 4.91
N ALA A 483 33.75 4.50 3.74
CA ALA A 483 32.40 4.84 3.31
C ALA A 483 31.33 4.26 4.26
N VAL A 484 31.46 3.00 4.69
CA VAL A 484 30.51 2.39 5.64
C VAL A 484 30.64 2.97 7.06
N GLU A 485 31.85 3.35 7.48
CA GLU A 485 32.07 4.00 8.77
C GLU A 485 31.42 5.39 8.82
N GLU A 486 31.55 6.18 7.75
CA GLU A 486 30.96 7.53 7.66
C GLU A 486 29.43 7.50 7.52
N GLU A 487 28.91 6.62 6.67
CA GLU A 487 27.47 6.53 6.39
C GLU A 487 26.72 5.69 7.45
N GLY A 488 27.45 4.93 8.28
CA GLY A 488 26.90 3.90 9.18
C GLY A 488 26.42 2.65 8.44
N SER A 489 25.89 1.66 9.16
CA SER A 489 25.34 0.42 8.56
C SER A 489 23.87 0.17 8.93
N ARG A 490 23.10 -0.32 7.95
CA ARG A 490 21.68 -0.70 8.05
C ARG A 490 21.51 -2.17 7.65
N PRO A 491 21.56 -3.14 8.59
CA PRO A 491 21.31 -4.53 8.27
C PRO A 491 19.83 -4.78 7.90
N PRO A 492 19.53 -5.79 7.07
CA PRO A 492 20.47 -6.69 6.40
C PRO A 492 21.13 -6.03 5.19
N GLY A 493 22.43 -6.28 5.01
CA GLY A 493 23.20 -5.79 3.86
C GLY A 493 24.23 -6.78 3.35
N LEU A 494 24.64 -6.59 2.11
CA LEU A 494 25.63 -7.42 1.40
C LEU A 494 26.65 -6.56 0.65
N LEU A 495 27.79 -7.16 0.32
CA LEU A 495 28.85 -6.54 -0.47
C LEU A 495 28.92 -7.21 -1.84
N VAL A 496 28.88 -6.42 -2.91
CA VAL A 496 29.11 -6.86 -4.28
C VAL A 496 30.49 -6.37 -4.72
N VAL A 497 31.33 -7.24 -5.26
CA VAL A 497 32.70 -6.93 -5.69
C VAL A 497 32.91 -7.40 -7.12
N GLY A 498 33.41 -6.51 -7.98
CA GLY A 498 33.76 -6.82 -9.36
C GLY A 498 33.44 -5.69 -10.33
N HIS A 499 34.00 -5.76 -11.53
CA HIS A 499 33.86 -4.73 -12.57
C HIS A 499 32.41 -4.48 -13.01
N ALA A 500 31.52 -5.46 -12.78
CA ALA A 500 30.07 -5.33 -12.99
C ALA A 500 29.44 -4.12 -12.26
N CYS A 501 29.97 -3.72 -11.10
CA CYS A 501 29.44 -2.63 -10.28
C CYS A 501 29.41 -1.27 -11.00
N ASN A 502 30.27 -1.08 -12.02
CA ASN A 502 30.45 0.19 -12.73
C ASN A 502 29.84 0.22 -14.14
N ILE A 503 29.11 -0.82 -14.55
CA ILE A 503 28.65 -0.95 -15.94
C ILE A 503 27.50 0.00 -16.28
N LEU A 504 26.44 0.01 -15.46
CA LEU A 504 25.30 0.89 -15.71
C LEU A 504 25.47 2.26 -15.06
N LYS A 505 26.32 2.37 -14.03
CA LYS A 505 26.55 3.60 -13.26
C LYS A 505 28.03 3.78 -12.98
N GLN A 506 28.58 4.90 -13.43
CA GLN A 506 29.95 5.31 -13.15
C GLN A 506 29.95 6.54 -12.25
N HIS A 507 30.99 6.68 -11.42
CA HIS A 507 31.13 7.79 -10.50
C HIS A 507 32.60 8.22 -10.42
N SER A 508 32.84 9.52 -10.26
CA SER A 508 34.17 10.13 -10.11
C SER A 508 34.49 10.52 -8.67
N GLN A 509 33.49 10.47 -7.78
CA GLN A 509 33.63 10.74 -6.35
C GLN A 509 34.22 9.53 -5.62
N ARG A 510 34.75 9.74 -4.40
CA ARG A 510 35.35 8.68 -3.57
C ARG A 510 34.35 7.58 -3.20
N TRP A 511 33.10 7.95 -2.94
CA TRP A 511 31.94 7.06 -2.95
C TRP A 511 30.67 7.86 -3.27
N VAL A 512 29.60 7.16 -3.62
CA VAL A 512 28.26 7.72 -3.85
C VAL A 512 27.24 6.94 -3.03
N VAL A 513 26.29 7.65 -2.43
CA VAL A 513 25.17 7.05 -1.68
C VAL A 513 23.86 7.32 -2.39
N GLU A 514 23.10 6.27 -2.66
CA GLU A 514 21.73 6.33 -3.16
C GLU A 514 20.77 5.83 -2.09
N GLU A 515 19.71 6.60 -1.82
CA GLU A 515 18.71 6.32 -0.78
C GLU A 515 17.33 6.08 -1.39
N GLY A 516 16.65 5.08 -0.85
CA GLY A 516 15.27 4.73 -1.13
C GLY A 516 15.06 3.72 -2.27
N PHE A 517 13.89 3.08 -2.24
CA PHE A 517 13.41 2.18 -3.30
C PHE A 517 11.94 2.47 -3.61
N LYS A 518 11.62 2.73 -4.87
CA LYS A 518 10.24 2.99 -5.36
C LYS A 518 9.92 2.32 -6.69
N ARG A 519 10.83 1.48 -7.21
CA ARG A 519 10.76 0.98 -8.59
C ARG A 519 9.60 0.01 -8.81
N LEU A 520 9.18 -0.73 -7.78
CA LEU A 520 8.07 -1.67 -7.89
C LEU A 520 6.71 -0.97 -7.71
N ASP A 521 6.64 0.03 -6.84
CA ASP A 521 5.42 0.83 -6.64
C ASP A 521 4.95 1.51 -7.94
N SER A 522 5.90 1.96 -8.78
CA SER A 522 5.59 2.58 -10.08
C SER A 522 5.22 1.60 -11.18
N ILE A 523 5.56 0.31 -11.08
CA ILE A 523 5.17 -0.71 -12.09
C ILE A 523 3.64 -0.90 -12.09
N VAL A 524 3.01 -0.64 -10.95
CA VAL A 524 1.56 -0.77 -10.76
C VAL A 524 0.82 0.51 -11.17
N ASP A 525 1.46 1.68 -11.10
CA ASP A 525 0.86 3.00 -11.40
C ASP A 525 1.22 3.59 -12.78
N SER A 526 2.22 3.06 -13.48
CA SER A 526 2.57 3.49 -14.84
C SER A 526 3.17 2.36 -15.68
N GLY A 527 2.68 2.22 -16.92
CA GLY A 527 3.33 1.39 -17.93
C GLY A 527 4.82 1.75 -18.03
N ILE A 528 5.67 0.72 -18.06
CA ILE A 528 7.13 0.83 -17.99
C ILE A 528 7.64 1.90 -18.98
N PRO A 529 8.30 2.97 -18.51
CA PRO A 529 8.85 4.00 -19.38
C PRO A 529 10.10 3.48 -20.10
N LEU A 530 10.14 3.63 -21.42
CA LEU A 530 11.36 3.46 -22.20
C LEU A 530 12.28 4.66 -21.97
N ALA A 531 13.58 4.37 -21.86
CA ALA A 531 14.61 5.21 -21.26
C ALA A 531 14.71 6.64 -21.83
N ASP A 532 14.87 7.55 -20.86
CA ASP A 532 15.11 8.97 -20.92
C ASP A 532 16.45 9.32 -21.63
N LYS A 533 16.39 10.21 -22.62
CA LYS A 533 17.50 11.13 -22.95
C LYS A 533 17.03 12.52 -22.52
N SER A 534 17.61 12.99 -21.43
CA SER A 534 17.35 14.28 -20.80
C SER A 534 17.76 15.49 -21.68
N PRO A 535 17.45 16.74 -21.28
CA PRO A 535 16.12 17.26 -20.95
C PRO A 535 15.84 18.56 -21.73
N SER A 536 14.58 18.84 -22.05
CA SER A 536 14.12 20.23 -22.12
C SER A 536 12.81 20.37 -21.38
N SER A 537 12.87 21.18 -20.34
CA SER A 537 11.74 21.72 -19.58
C SER A 537 10.58 22.14 -20.47
N THR A 538 9.38 21.97 -19.92
CA THR A 538 8.06 22.45 -20.39
C THR A 538 7.30 21.47 -21.26
N GLU A 539 6.74 20.40 -20.66
CA GLU A 539 5.49 19.72 -21.10
C GLU A 539 5.26 18.45 -20.26
N THR A 540 4.53 18.56 -19.15
CA THR A 540 4.00 17.37 -18.44
C THR A 540 2.59 17.66 -17.93
N LEU A 541 1.75 18.08 -18.88
CA LEU A 541 0.33 18.32 -18.68
C LEU A 541 -0.42 18.14 -20.02
N ALA A 542 -0.12 17.05 -20.75
CA ALA A 542 -0.92 16.57 -21.89
C ALA A 542 -0.47 15.16 -22.33
N MET A 543 -1.02 14.11 -21.73
CA MET A 543 -1.15 12.81 -22.39
C MET A 543 -2.63 12.47 -22.35
N ALA A 544 -3.35 12.98 -23.34
CA ALA A 544 -4.72 12.60 -23.60
C ALA A 544 -4.73 11.12 -24.06
N SER A 545 -5.38 10.25 -23.30
CA SER A 545 -5.84 8.96 -23.81
C SER A 545 -6.79 9.22 -24.97
N SER A 546 -6.41 8.90 -26.21
CA SER A 546 -7.32 9.00 -27.35
C SER A 546 -8.47 8.00 -27.19
N THR A 547 -9.71 8.47 -27.27
CA THR A 547 -10.90 7.63 -27.22
C THR A 547 -10.98 6.75 -28.47
N VAL A 548 -11.08 5.43 -28.31
CA VAL A 548 -11.16 4.49 -29.45
C VAL A 548 -12.61 4.14 -29.74
N VAL A 549 -13.30 4.97 -30.53
CA VAL A 549 -14.69 4.70 -30.95
C VAL A 549 -14.78 3.82 -32.20
N GLU A 550 -13.80 3.91 -33.08
CA GLU A 550 -13.69 3.10 -34.31
C GLU A 550 -12.45 2.21 -34.24
N VAL A 551 -12.63 0.93 -34.56
CA VAL A 551 -11.56 -0.06 -34.60
C VAL A 551 -11.25 -0.36 -36.06
N ASP A 552 -10.26 0.35 -36.60
CA ASP A 552 -9.71 0.08 -37.92
C ASP A 552 -8.39 -0.68 -37.78
N ILE A 553 -8.37 -1.95 -38.17
CA ILE A 553 -7.17 -2.80 -38.19
C ILE A 553 -6.61 -2.98 -39.62
N GLY A 554 -6.98 -2.10 -40.56
CA GLY A 554 -6.45 -2.08 -41.92
C GLY A 554 -6.73 -3.37 -42.71
N GLY A 555 -7.85 -4.04 -42.45
CA GLY A 555 -8.22 -5.30 -43.11
C GLY A 555 -7.32 -6.50 -42.79
N LYS A 556 -6.47 -6.41 -41.76
CA LYS A 556 -5.51 -7.48 -41.39
C LYS A 556 -6.18 -8.77 -40.91
N LEU A 557 -7.41 -8.69 -40.40
CA LEU A 557 -8.25 -9.82 -40.05
C LEU A 557 -9.67 -9.64 -40.61
N PRO A 558 -10.35 -10.70 -41.05
CA PRO A 558 -11.74 -10.63 -41.49
C PRO A 558 -12.66 -10.16 -40.37
N LYS A 559 -13.41 -9.08 -40.61
CA LYS A 559 -14.42 -8.59 -39.67
C LYS A 559 -15.66 -9.49 -39.72
N VAL A 560 -16.05 -10.01 -38.56
CA VAL A 560 -17.21 -10.90 -38.40
C VAL A 560 -18.46 -10.10 -38.08
N ALA A 561 -18.38 -9.20 -37.10
CA ALA A 561 -19.50 -8.38 -36.67
C ALA A 561 -19.04 -7.11 -35.93
N SER A 562 -19.90 -6.09 -35.92
CA SER A 562 -19.79 -4.93 -35.03
C SER A 562 -21.04 -4.86 -34.17
N GLY A 563 -20.86 -4.98 -32.86
CA GLY A 563 -21.89 -4.69 -31.87
C GLY A 563 -21.83 -3.24 -31.37
N LYS A 564 -22.73 -2.91 -30.45
CA LYS A 564 -22.83 -1.58 -29.82
C LYS A 564 -21.50 -1.13 -29.21
N VAL A 565 -20.73 -2.06 -28.64
CA VAL A 565 -19.47 -1.78 -27.93
C VAL A 565 -18.28 -2.54 -28.50
N ARG A 566 -18.49 -3.70 -29.13
CA ARG A 566 -17.43 -4.64 -29.47
C ARG A 566 -17.36 -4.91 -30.96
N ASP A 567 -16.15 -5.02 -31.48
CA ASP A 567 -15.88 -5.46 -32.83
C ASP A 567 -15.24 -6.85 -32.80
N LEU A 568 -15.77 -7.77 -33.62
CA LEU A 568 -15.36 -9.17 -33.67
C LEU A 568 -14.64 -9.43 -34.99
N PHE A 569 -13.46 -10.04 -34.90
CA PHE A 569 -12.66 -10.43 -36.06
C PHE A 569 -12.32 -11.92 -36.01
N ALA A 570 -12.27 -12.58 -37.15
CA ALA A 570 -11.83 -13.97 -37.24
C ALA A 570 -10.31 -14.02 -37.24
N VAL A 571 -9.71 -14.76 -36.30
CA VAL A 571 -8.26 -15.06 -36.31
C VAL A 571 -8.01 -16.29 -37.18
N ASP A 572 -8.85 -17.30 -37.02
CA ASP A 572 -8.90 -18.55 -37.80
C ASP A 572 -10.32 -19.14 -37.72
N GLU A 573 -10.49 -20.42 -38.10
CA GLU A 573 -11.79 -21.10 -38.09
C GLU A 573 -12.35 -21.33 -36.67
N GLU A 574 -11.48 -21.43 -35.65
CA GLU A 574 -11.84 -21.78 -34.26
C GLU A 574 -11.70 -20.60 -33.28
N THR A 575 -11.07 -19.51 -33.71
CA THR A 575 -10.69 -18.38 -32.84
C THR A 575 -11.21 -17.04 -33.36
N LEU A 576 -11.83 -16.28 -32.46
CA LEU A 576 -12.23 -14.90 -32.67
C LEU A 576 -11.37 -13.95 -31.83
N LEU A 577 -11.13 -12.76 -32.35
CA LEU A 577 -10.60 -11.62 -31.62
C LEU A 577 -11.75 -10.68 -31.28
N PHE A 578 -11.99 -10.50 -29.98
CA PHE A 578 -12.93 -9.53 -29.44
C PHE A 578 -12.18 -8.26 -29.11
N ILE A 579 -12.60 -7.12 -29.66
CA ILE A 579 -12.04 -5.81 -29.35
C ILE A 579 -13.15 -4.92 -28.77
N ALA A 580 -13.04 -4.55 -27.50
CA ALA A 580 -13.97 -3.63 -26.86
C ALA A 580 -13.59 -2.18 -27.17
N SER A 581 -14.42 -1.50 -27.95
CA SER A 581 -14.28 -0.06 -28.18
C SER A 581 -14.69 0.75 -26.95
N ASP A 582 -14.40 2.04 -26.99
CA ASP A 582 -14.85 3.03 -26.01
C ASP A 582 -16.28 3.52 -26.31
N ARG A 583 -16.97 2.92 -27.29
CA ARG A 583 -18.38 3.23 -27.55
C ARG A 583 -19.23 2.96 -26.32
N ILE A 584 -20.17 3.87 -26.07
CA ILE A 584 -21.16 3.76 -25.02
C ILE A 584 -22.56 3.92 -25.64
N SER A 585 -23.50 3.11 -25.17
CA SER A 585 -24.89 3.17 -25.60
C SER A 585 -25.83 3.37 -24.43
N ALA A 586 -26.90 4.12 -24.66
CA ALA A 586 -28.01 4.31 -23.74
C ALA A 586 -29.32 4.35 -24.52
N TYR A 587 -30.37 3.69 -24.01
CA TYR A 587 -31.66 3.58 -24.69
C TYR A 587 -31.54 3.04 -26.13
N ASP A 588 -30.68 2.03 -26.32
CA ASP A 588 -30.37 1.37 -27.60
C ASP A 588 -29.66 2.22 -28.66
N VAL A 589 -29.25 3.45 -28.33
CA VAL A 589 -28.52 4.34 -29.23
C VAL A 589 -27.08 4.53 -28.75
N VAL A 590 -26.11 4.50 -29.68
CA VAL A 590 -24.68 4.72 -29.43
C VAL A 590 -24.36 6.22 -29.47
N MET A 591 -23.58 6.70 -28.50
CA MET A 591 -23.14 8.10 -28.42
C MET A 591 -21.97 8.38 -29.37
N GLU A 592 -21.82 9.62 -29.82
CA GLU A 592 -20.83 10.01 -30.84
C GLU A 592 -19.37 9.88 -30.35
N ASN A 593 -19.07 10.38 -29.15
CA ASN A 593 -17.68 10.57 -28.68
C ASN A 593 -17.14 9.48 -27.73
N GLY A 594 -17.96 8.51 -27.30
CA GLY A 594 -17.53 7.41 -26.44
C GLY A 594 -17.04 7.82 -25.03
N ILE A 595 -16.53 6.85 -24.28
CA ILE A 595 -15.93 7.03 -22.95
C ILE A 595 -14.48 6.52 -22.97
N PRO A 596 -13.46 7.40 -22.88
CA PRO A 596 -12.06 7.01 -22.96
C PRO A 596 -11.70 5.87 -22.01
N GLY A 597 -11.04 4.82 -22.52
CA GLY A 597 -10.56 3.70 -21.71
C GLY A 597 -11.63 2.70 -21.26
N LYS A 598 -12.92 2.97 -21.49
CA LYS A 598 -14.03 2.06 -21.13
C LYS A 598 -13.82 0.65 -21.67
N GLY A 599 -13.44 0.51 -22.94
CA GLY A 599 -13.27 -0.79 -23.56
C GLY A 599 -12.19 -1.64 -22.87
N ALA A 600 -11.09 -1.00 -22.46
CA ALA A 600 -10.02 -1.67 -21.71
C ALA A 600 -10.49 -2.14 -20.33
N LEU A 601 -11.24 -1.31 -19.60
CA LEU A 601 -11.80 -1.66 -18.30
C LEU A 601 -12.77 -2.85 -18.38
N LEU A 602 -13.69 -2.85 -19.37
CA LEU A 602 -14.65 -3.95 -19.54
C LEU A 602 -13.95 -5.28 -19.87
N THR A 603 -12.90 -5.22 -20.71
CA THR A 603 -12.08 -6.40 -21.03
C THR A 603 -11.32 -6.88 -19.79
N GLN A 604 -10.72 -6.00 -19.01
CA GLN A 604 -10.03 -6.33 -17.77
C GLN A 604 -10.97 -7.01 -16.76
N MET A 605 -12.17 -6.45 -16.54
CA MET A 605 -13.19 -7.04 -15.68
C MET A 605 -13.58 -8.45 -16.15
N SER A 606 -13.88 -8.61 -17.44
CA SER A 606 -14.27 -9.92 -17.99
C SER A 606 -13.17 -10.97 -17.80
N VAL A 607 -11.91 -10.61 -18.07
CA VAL A 607 -10.77 -11.52 -17.88
C VAL A 607 -10.60 -11.92 -16.41
N TYR A 608 -10.70 -10.95 -15.49
CA TYR A 608 -10.69 -11.23 -14.06
C TYR A 608 -11.79 -12.23 -13.68
N TRP A 609 -13.03 -12.00 -14.13
CA TRP A 609 -14.15 -12.88 -13.81
C TRP A 609 -14.01 -14.26 -14.44
N PHE A 610 -13.50 -14.38 -15.66
CA PHE A 610 -13.24 -15.70 -16.24
C PHE A 610 -12.24 -16.52 -15.42
N GLN A 611 -11.23 -15.88 -14.83
CA GLN A 611 -10.26 -16.55 -13.96
C GLN A 611 -10.89 -16.87 -12.59
N TYR A 612 -11.47 -15.86 -11.94
CA TYR A 612 -12.07 -15.99 -10.62
C TYR A 612 -13.18 -17.06 -10.60
N LEU A 613 -14.05 -17.08 -11.59
CA LEU A 613 -15.14 -18.05 -11.67
C LEU A 613 -14.64 -19.48 -11.93
N LYS A 614 -13.59 -19.68 -12.74
CA LYS A 614 -12.99 -21.00 -12.94
C LYS A 614 -12.38 -21.56 -11.66
N ASP A 615 -11.77 -20.70 -10.84
CA ASP A 615 -11.17 -21.10 -9.57
C ASP A 615 -12.24 -21.55 -8.54
N HIS A 616 -13.46 -21.01 -8.62
CA HIS A 616 -14.54 -21.30 -7.67
C HIS A 616 -15.59 -22.27 -8.20
N ILE A 617 -15.71 -22.42 -9.52
CA ILE A 617 -16.60 -23.36 -10.22
C ILE A 617 -15.73 -24.20 -11.17
N PRO A 618 -15.09 -25.27 -10.69
CA PRO A 618 -14.12 -26.05 -11.49
C PRO A 618 -14.73 -26.68 -12.76
N THR A 619 -16.05 -26.89 -12.79
CA THR A 619 -16.77 -27.42 -13.95
C THR A 619 -17.07 -26.35 -15.01
N LEU A 620 -16.82 -25.06 -14.72
CA LEU A 620 -17.12 -23.96 -15.62
C LEU A 620 -16.10 -23.91 -16.77
N GLN A 621 -16.59 -24.02 -17.99
CA GLN A 621 -15.82 -23.73 -19.19
C GLN A 621 -16.07 -22.30 -19.64
N THR A 622 -15.03 -21.64 -20.17
CA THR A 622 -15.14 -20.29 -20.74
C THR A 622 -14.52 -20.26 -22.14
N HIS A 623 -14.99 -19.34 -22.98
CA HIS A 623 -14.40 -19.16 -24.31
C HIS A 623 -13.06 -18.43 -24.30
N PHE A 624 -12.64 -17.86 -23.17
CA PHE A 624 -11.45 -17.02 -23.09
C PHE A 624 -10.16 -17.84 -23.28
N ILE A 625 -9.31 -17.40 -24.20
CA ILE A 625 -8.02 -18.04 -24.52
C ILE A 625 -6.86 -17.18 -24.00
N SER A 626 -6.77 -15.92 -24.42
CA SER A 626 -5.63 -15.04 -24.11
C SER A 626 -5.96 -13.56 -24.32
N ARG A 627 -5.19 -12.66 -23.71
CA ARG A 627 -5.20 -11.20 -23.98
C ARG A 627 -4.25 -10.77 -25.10
N SER A 628 -3.40 -11.66 -25.60
CA SER A 628 -2.43 -11.33 -26.64
C SER A 628 -3.14 -10.95 -27.94
N LEU A 629 -2.64 -9.95 -28.66
CA LEU A 629 -3.07 -9.70 -30.03
C LEU A 629 -2.52 -10.82 -30.95
N PRO A 630 -3.27 -11.21 -32.00
CA PRO A 630 -2.79 -12.17 -33.00
C PRO A 630 -1.56 -11.63 -33.75
N LYS A 631 -0.66 -12.54 -34.18
CA LYS A 631 0.55 -12.19 -34.93
C LYS A 631 0.30 -11.33 -36.17
N ALA A 632 -0.85 -11.54 -36.83
CA ALA A 632 -1.26 -10.75 -37.99
C ALA A 632 -1.33 -9.23 -37.72
N LEU A 633 -1.54 -8.84 -36.46
CA LEU A 633 -1.63 -7.45 -36.02
C LEU A 633 -0.30 -6.84 -35.59
N GLU A 634 0.79 -7.61 -35.47
CA GLU A 634 2.12 -7.10 -35.07
C GLU A 634 2.66 -6.03 -36.04
N SER A 635 2.17 -6.02 -37.27
CA SER A 635 2.52 -5.05 -38.32
C SER A 635 1.67 -3.78 -38.34
N LEU A 636 0.74 -3.60 -37.39
CA LEU A 636 -0.02 -2.36 -37.25
C LEU A 636 0.87 -1.20 -36.79
N ASP A 637 0.43 0.03 -37.07
CA ASP A 637 1.06 1.22 -36.52
C ASP A 637 1.15 1.13 -34.99
N ARG A 638 2.28 1.56 -34.43
CA ARG A 638 2.64 1.27 -33.05
C ARG A 638 1.65 1.86 -32.03
N PRO A 639 1.24 3.14 -32.14
CA PRO A 639 0.15 3.71 -31.34
C PRO A 639 -1.16 2.90 -31.38
N LEU A 640 -1.59 2.46 -32.57
CA LEU A 640 -2.81 1.67 -32.72
C LEU A 640 -2.67 0.29 -32.08
N TYR A 641 -1.54 -0.39 -32.30
CA TYR A 641 -1.25 -1.69 -31.69
C TYR A 641 -1.30 -1.62 -30.16
N GLU A 642 -0.68 -0.58 -29.58
CA GLU A 642 -0.67 -0.35 -28.13
C GLU A 642 -2.06 0.01 -27.58
N ALA A 643 -2.88 0.76 -28.35
CA ALA A 643 -4.26 1.09 -27.97
C ALA A 643 -5.22 -0.11 -28.00
N LEU A 644 -4.96 -1.11 -28.87
CA LEU A 644 -5.81 -2.30 -29.03
C LEU A 644 -5.52 -3.38 -27.98
N GLY A 645 -4.28 -3.52 -27.52
CA GLY A 645 -3.88 -4.59 -26.60
C GLY A 645 -4.73 -4.68 -25.32
N PRO A 646 -4.86 -3.60 -24.53
CA PRO A 646 -5.59 -3.63 -23.25
C PRO A 646 -7.08 -4.00 -23.37
N ARG A 647 -7.68 -3.70 -24.53
CA ARG A 647 -9.11 -3.85 -24.84
C ARG A 647 -9.45 -5.10 -25.65
N SER A 648 -8.46 -5.95 -25.93
CA SER A 648 -8.65 -7.14 -26.77
C SER A 648 -8.57 -8.45 -25.99
N MET A 649 -9.32 -9.45 -26.45
CA MET A 649 -9.19 -10.83 -26.01
C MET A 649 -9.42 -11.81 -27.17
N GLN A 650 -8.60 -12.85 -27.26
CA GLN A 650 -8.83 -13.99 -28.14
C GLN A 650 -9.76 -14.99 -27.43
N VAL A 651 -10.79 -15.43 -28.15
CA VAL A 651 -11.82 -16.32 -27.63
C VAL A 651 -12.16 -17.42 -28.62
N ARG A 652 -12.66 -18.55 -28.11
CA ARG A 652 -13.15 -19.67 -28.91
C ARG A 652 -14.39 -19.24 -29.70
N ARG A 653 -14.43 -19.63 -30.97
CA ARG A 653 -15.60 -19.51 -31.85
C ARG A 653 -16.56 -20.64 -31.54
N LEU A 654 -17.74 -20.30 -31.01
CA LEU A 654 -18.76 -21.26 -30.56
C LEU A 654 -20.13 -20.88 -31.11
N GLU A 655 -21.01 -21.87 -31.25
CA GLU A 655 -22.43 -21.63 -31.53
C GLU A 655 -23.09 -21.07 -30.26
N ILE A 656 -23.79 -19.94 -30.39
CA ILE A 656 -24.37 -19.23 -29.24
C ILE A 656 -25.77 -19.75 -28.94
N VAL A 657 -26.07 -19.99 -27.67
CA VAL A 657 -27.41 -20.32 -27.19
C VAL A 657 -28.32 -19.09 -27.40
N PRO A 658 -29.51 -19.21 -28.04
CA PRO A 658 -30.29 -18.08 -28.54
C PRO A 658 -31.11 -17.35 -27.46
N ILE A 659 -30.55 -17.17 -26.27
CA ILE A 659 -31.15 -16.43 -25.16
C ILE A 659 -30.12 -15.55 -24.47
N GLU A 660 -30.61 -14.49 -23.84
CA GLU A 660 -29.86 -13.73 -22.85
C GLU A 660 -30.21 -14.31 -21.46
N SER A 661 -29.22 -14.88 -20.79
CA SER A 661 -29.40 -15.58 -19.52
C SER A 661 -29.23 -14.60 -18.35
N ILE A 662 -30.30 -13.89 -18.01
CA ILE A 662 -30.28 -12.87 -16.96
C ILE A 662 -30.57 -13.51 -15.59
N VAL A 663 -29.78 -13.15 -14.58
CA VAL A 663 -30.02 -13.51 -13.18
C VAL A 663 -30.20 -12.25 -12.34
N ARG A 664 -31.20 -12.27 -11.46
CA ARG A 664 -31.55 -11.15 -10.57
C ARG A 664 -31.55 -11.60 -9.13
N GLY A 665 -30.76 -10.97 -8.26
CA GLY A 665 -30.90 -11.13 -6.82
C GLY A 665 -31.62 -9.98 -6.15
N TYR A 666 -31.92 -8.91 -6.89
CA TYR A 666 -32.62 -7.73 -6.38
C TYR A 666 -33.72 -7.30 -7.37
N ILE A 667 -34.84 -6.79 -6.85
CA ILE A 667 -35.97 -6.37 -7.68
C ILE A 667 -35.78 -4.94 -8.17
N THR A 668 -35.53 -4.77 -9.47
CA THR A 668 -35.30 -3.45 -10.09
C THR A 668 -35.62 -3.48 -11.59
N GLY A 669 -35.60 -2.32 -12.24
CA GLY A 669 -35.72 -2.18 -13.70
C GLY A 669 -37.00 -2.81 -14.28
N SER A 670 -36.84 -3.64 -15.31
CA SER A 670 -37.95 -4.32 -15.98
C SER A 670 -38.69 -5.30 -15.05
N ALA A 671 -37.98 -5.99 -14.15
CA ALA A 671 -38.58 -6.87 -13.16
C ALA A 671 -39.48 -6.10 -12.18
N TRP A 672 -39.02 -4.95 -11.69
CA TRP A 672 -39.86 -4.07 -10.86
C TRP A 672 -41.09 -3.55 -11.62
N SER A 673 -40.92 -3.22 -12.90
CA SER A 673 -42.01 -2.71 -13.75
C SER A 673 -43.11 -3.76 -13.98
N GLU A 674 -42.77 -5.04 -14.11
CA GLU A 674 -43.73 -6.15 -14.19
C GLU A 674 -44.37 -6.42 -12.84
N TYR A 675 -43.57 -6.51 -11.77
CA TYR A 675 -44.06 -6.81 -10.43
C TYR A 675 -45.11 -5.81 -9.94
N LYS A 676 -44.94 -4.51 -10.21
CA LYS A 676 -45.96 -3.50 -9.91
C LYS A 676 -47.29 -3.71 -10.65
N LYS A 677 -47.26 -4.31 -11.84
CA LYS A 677 -48.45 -4.50 -12.68
C LYS A 677 -49.19 -5.80 -12.34
N SER A 678 -48.45 -6.89 -12.13
CA SER A 678 -49.03 -8.24 -12.04
C SER A 678 -48.53 -9.06 -10.84
N GLY A 679 -47.66 -8.53 -9.99
CA GLY A 679 -47.04 -9.29 -8.89
C GLY A 679 -46.08 -10.38 -9.35
N THR A 680 -45.65 -10.34 -10.62
CA THR A 680 -44.80 -11.35 -11.25
C THR A 680 -43.49 -10.76 -11.79
N VAL A 681 -42.50 -11.63 -12.02
CA VAL A 681 -41.30 -11.34 -12.80
C VAL A 681 -41.09 -12.48 -13.80
N HIS A 682 -41.18 -12.20 -15.09
CA HIS A 682 -41.15 -13.19 -16.17
C HIS A 682 -42.19 -14.32 -15.95
N GLY A 683 -43.36 -13.96 -15.41
CA GLY A 683 -44.42 -14.91 -15.04
C GLY A 683 -44.20 -15.67 -13.72
N ILE A 684 -43.08 -15.48 -13.03
CA ILE A 684 -42.81 -16.05 -11.70
C ILE A 684 -43.53 -15.19 -10.66
N THR A 685 -44.43 -15.78 -9.87
CA THR A 685 -45.15 -15.05 -8.80
C THR A 685 -44.21 -14.74 -7.63
N LEU A 686 -44.20 -13.49 -7.18
CA LEU A 686 -43.41 -13.05 -6.03
C LEU A 686 -44.28 -12.67 -4.84
N PRO A 687 -43.75 -12.70 -3.60
CA PRO A 687 -44.48 -12.26 -2.41
C PRO A 687 -44.98 -10.82 -2.56
N SER A 688 -46.14 -10.50 -1.99
CA SER A 688 -46.67 -9.14 -1.96
C SER A 688 -45.83 -8.22 -1.07
N GLY A 689 -45.78 -6.93 -1.39
CA GLY A 689 -45.17 -5.90 -0.53
C GLY A 689 -43.67 -5.68 -0.73
N LEU A 690 -43.08 -6.19 -1.82
CA LEU A 690 -41.69 -5.85 -2.17
C LEU A 690 -41.58 -4.37 -2.55
N VAL A 691 -40.46 -3.76 -2.18
CA VAL A 691 -40.09 -2.39 -2.56
C VAL A 691 -38.97 -2.38 -3.60
N GLU A 692 -38.88 -1.32 -4.40
CA GLU A 692 -37.83 -1.18 -5.42
C GLU A 692 -36.43 -1.25 -4.80
N GLY A 693 -35.54 -2.03 -5.40
CA GLY A 693 -34.19 -2.26 -4.91
C GLY A 693 -34.08 -3.32 -3.80
N GLN A 694 -35.17 -3.95 -3.37
CA GLN A 694 -35.15 -4.98 -2.33
C GLN A 694 -34.47 -6.27 -2.80
N LYS A 695 -33.71 -6.92 -1.91
CA LYS A 695 -33.12 -8.24 -2.14
C LYS A 695 -34.22 -9.29 -2.24
N LEU A 696 -34.16 -10.12 -3.28
CA LEU A 696 -35.06 -11.25 -3.48
C LEU A 696 -34.68 -12.40 -2.52
N PRO A 697 -35.65 -13.20 -2.04
CA PRO A 697 -35.35 -14.34 -1.15
C PRO A 697 -34.38 -15.35 -1.77
N THR A 698 -34.50 -15.57 -3.07
CA THR A 698 -33.61 -16.39 -3.88
C THR A 698 -33.37 -15.69 -5.21
N PRO A 699 -32.15 -15.72 -5.77
CA PRO A 699 -31.92 -15.21 -7.12
C PRO A 699 -32.80 -15.91 -8.15
N LEU A 700 -33.30 -15.15 -9.12
CA LEU A 700 -34.19 -15.63 -10.17
C LEU A 700 -33.47 -15.66 -11.51
N TRP A 701 -33.61 -16.77 -12.22
CA TRP A 701 -33.26 -16.85 -13.63
C TRP A 701 -34.42 -16.30 -14.48
N THR A 702 -34.19 -15.17 -15.15
CA THR A 702 -35.22 -14.39 -15.85
C THR A 702 -34.79 -14.12 -17.30
N PRO A 703 -34.80 -15.14 -18.17
CA PRO A 703 -34.22 -15.04 -19.51
C PRO A 703 -34.96 -14.07 -20.43
N SER A 704 -34.28 -13.56 -21.45
CA SER A 704 -34.89 -12.86 -22.59
C SER A 704 -34.46 -13.47 -23.92
N THR A 705 -35.25 -13.26 -24.98
CA THR A 705 -34.84 -13.63 -26.34
C THR A 705 -33.64 -12.79 -26.77
N LYS A 706 -32.79 -13.34 -27.64
CA LYS A 706 -31.75 -12.59 -28.33
C LYS A 706 -32.27 -12.15 -29.69
N ALA A 707 -32.69 -10.89 -29.83
CA ALA A 707 -33.29 -10.38 -31.06
C ALA A 707 -32.22 -10.03 -32.12
N GLU A 708 -32.58 -10.09 -33.40
CA GLU A 708 -31.72 -9.60 -34.49
C GLU A 708 -31.49 -8.08 -34.38
N ALA A 709 -30.40 -7.59 -34.98
CA ALA A 709 -30.02 -6.18 -34.92
C ALA A 709 -31.15 -5.26 -35.41
N GLY A 710 -31.74 -4.48 -34.49
CA GLY A 710 -32.86 -3.56 -34.76
C GLY A 710 -34.18 -3.95 -34.09
N ALA A 711 -34.32 -5.18 -33.60
CA ALA A 711 -35.44 -5.63 -32.79
C ALA A 711 -35.11 -5.57 -31.28
N LYS A 712 -36.14 -5.55 -30.42
CA LYS A 712 -35.97 -5.52 -28.96
C LYS A 712 -36.02 -6.92 -28.38
N ASP A 713 -35.13 -7.18 -27.43
CA ASP A 713 -35.17 -8.41 -26.62
C ASP A 713 -36.48 -8.47 -25.82
N GLU A 714 -37.12 -9.64 -25.85
CA GLU A 714 -38.38 -9.89 -25.15
C GLU A 714 -38.09 -10.70 -23.88
N ASN A 715 -38.57 -10.22 -22.73
CA ASN A 715 -38.55 -10.99 -21.49
C ASN A 715 -39.43 -12.23 -21.62
N ILE A 716 -38.86 -13.41 -21.42
CA ILE A 716 -39.57 -14.70 -21.54
C ILE A 716 -39.52 -15.46 -20.22
N SER A 717 -40.49 -16.35 -20.02
CA SER A 717 -40.50 -17.23 -18.85
C SER A 717 -39.38 -18.29 -18.95
N PRO A 718 -38.91 -18.84 -17.82
CA PRO A 718 -37.97 -19.97 -17.81
C PRO A 718 -38.45 -21.14 -18.68
N GLN A 719 -39.74 -21.45 -18.66
CA GLN A 719 -40.33 -22.53 -19.47
C GLN A 719 -40.19 -22.24 -20.96
N ARG A 720 -40.43 -20.99 -21.39
CA ARG A 720 -40.26 -20.59 -22.78
C ARG A 720 -38.79 -20.62 -23.20
N ALA A 721 -37.88 -20.22 -22.32
CA ALA A 721 -36.44 -20.31 -22.59
C ALA A 721 -35.97 -21.76 -22.77
N ARG A 722 -36.38 -22.69 -21.90
CA ARG A 722 -36.09 -24.12 -22.06
C ARG A 722 -36.61 -24.66 -23.39
N ALA A 723 -37.82 -24.25 -23.80
CA ALA A 723 -38.39 -24.62 -25.10
C ALA A 723 -37.60 -24.05 -26.30
N LEU A 724 -37.04 -22.84 -26.18
CA LEU A 724 -36.20 -22.23 -27.23
C LEU A 724 -34.81 -22.87 -27.33
N ILE A 725 -34.23 -23.29 -26.20
CA ILE A 725 -32.96 -24.03 -26.19
C ILE A 725 -33.15 -25.42 -26.79
N GLY A 726 -34.31 -26.05 -26.55
CA GLY A 726 -34.73 -27.31 -27.17
C GLY A 726 -34.05 -28.57 -26.61
N ASP A 727 -32.81 -28.47 -26.15
CA ASP A 727 -32.08 -29.54 -25.45
C ASP A 727 -32.26 -29.38 -23.93
N GLU A 728 -32.90 -30.37 -23.29
CA GLU A 728 -33.25 -30.35 -21.86
C GLU A 728 -32.02 -30.27 -20.96
N LYS A 729 -30.94 -30.98 -21.30
CA LYS A 729 -29.70 -30.98 -20.51
C LYS A 729 -29.02 -29.62 -20.64
N VAL A 730 -28.90 -29.10 -21.86
CA VAL A 730 -28.31 -27.77 -22.10
C VAL A 730 -29.10 -26.70 -21.37
N ALA A 731 -30.43 -26.75 -21.42
CA ALA A 731 -31.27 -25.76 -20.76
C ALA A 731 -31.12 -25.80 -19.23
N ALA A 732 -31.06 -27.00 -18.64
CA ALA A 732 -30.80 -27.17 -17.22
C ALA A 732 -29.39 -26.68 -16.82
N ASP A 733 -28.37 -26.96 -17.64
CA ASP A 733 -27.00 -26.50 -17.38
C ASP A 733 -26.86 -24.98 -17.51
N VAL A 734 -27.52 -24.35 -18.48
CA VAL A 734 -27.56 -22.89 -18.62
C VAL A 734 -28.20 -22.24 -17.39
N GLU A 735 -29.36 -22.73 -16.95
CA GLU A 735 -30.04 -22.20 -15.76
C GLU A 735 -29.19 -22.38 -14.49
N ARG A 736 -28.66 -23.60 -14.28
CA ARG A 736 -27.81 -23.93 -13.13
C ARG A 736 -26.55 -23.06 -13.10
N LEU A 737 -25.78 -23.02 -14.19
CA LEU A 737 -24.54 -22.26 -14.26
C LEU A 737 -24.80 -20.76 -14.10
N SER A 738 -25.88 -20.22 -14.66
CA SER A 738 -26.22 -18.81 -14.50
C SER A 738 -26.43 -18.45 -13.03
N LEU A 739 -27.19 -19.25 -12.30
CA LEU A 739 -27.44 -19.05 -10.87
C LEU A 739 -26.17 -19.24 -10.03
N GLU A 740 -25.39 -20.28 -10.32
CA GLU A 740 -24.13 -20.58 -9.62
C GLU A 740 -23.09 -19.48 -9.81
N ILE A 741 -22.87 -19.04 -11.05
CA ILE A 741 -21.99 -17.91 -11.38
C ILE A 741 -22.46 -16.64 -10.68
N TYR A 742 -23.76 -16.33 -10.73
CA TYR A 742 -24.32 -15.16 -10.07
C TYR A 742 -24.06 -15.18 -8.56
N LEU A 743 -24.26 -16.31 -7.88
CA LEU A 743 -24.06 -16.44 -6.44
C LEU A 743 -22.60 -16.21 -6.04
N VAL A 744 -21.67 -16.84 -6.78
CA VAL A 744 -20.22 -16.66 -6.56
C VAL A 744 -19.82 -15.19 -6.79
N ALA A 745 -20.30 -14.60 -7.88
CA ALA A 745 -20.01 -13.21 -8.22
C ALA A 745 -20.61 -12.21 -7.23
N ALA A 746 -21.85 -12.45 -6.77
CA ALA A 746 -22.53 -11.60 -5.81
C ALA A 746 -21.81 -11.61 -4.45
N ALA A 747 -21.37 -12.79 -3.99
CA ALA A 747 -20.58 -12.90 -2.76
C ALA A 747 -19.27 -12.12 -2.88
N ARG A 748 -18.56 -12.26 -4.01
CA ARG A 748 -17.31 -11.55 -4.26
C ARG A 748 -17.51 -10.03 -4.34
N ALA A 749 -18.53 -9.56 -5.04
CA ALA A 749 -18.85 -8.14 -5.11
C ALA A 749 -19.20 -7.58 -3.72
N GLU A 750 -19.90 -8.36 -2.90
CA GLU A 750 -20.31 -7.94 -1.57
C GLU A 750 -19.13 -7.74 -0.61
N GLU A 751 -18.06 -8.55 -0.73
CA GLU A 751 -16.80 -8.39 0.02
C GLU A 751 -16.10 -7.07 -0.28
N THR A 752 -16.27 -6.55 -1.49
CA THR A 752 -15.60 -5.32 -1.94
C THR A 752 -16.47 -4.08 -1.78
N GLY A 753 -17.66 -4.22 -1.18
CA GLY A 753 -18.59 -3.11 -0.95
C GLY A 753 -19.55 -2.84 -2.10
N ILE A 754 -19.75 -3.79 -3.01
CA ILE A 754 -20.67 -3.68 -4.15
C ILE A 754 -21.83 -4.67 -4.01
N VAL A 755 -23.04 -4.21 -4.29
CA VAL A 755 -24.23 -5.04 -4.47
C VAL A 755 -24.40 -5.34 -5.96
N LEU A 756 -24.33 -6.62 -6.33
CA LEU A 756 -24.67 -7.09 -7.68
C LEU A 756 -26.18 -7.31 -7.79
N ALA A 757 -26.91 -6.34 -8.34
CA ALA A 757 -28.37 -6.38 -8.41
C ALA A 757 -28.89 -7.43 -9.41
N ASP A 758 -28.37 -7.35 -10.63
CA ASP A 758 -28.61 -8.30 -11.70
C ASP A 758 -27.47 -8.30 -12.71
N THR A 759 -27.38 -9.36 -13.50
CA THR A 759 -26.38 -9.52 -14.58
C THR A 759 -26.92 -10.38 -15.71
N LYS A 760 -26.36 -10.20 -16.90
CA LYS A 760 -26.70 -10.90 -18.13
C LYS A 760 -25.52 -11.78 -18.56
N PHE A 761 -25.76 -13.08 -18.69
CA PHE A 761 -24.80 -14.02 -19.25
C PHE A 761 -25.21 -14.49 -20.64
N GLU A 762 -24.21 -14.83 -21.44
CA GLU A 762 -24.39 -15.56 -22.68
C GLU A 762 -23.64 -16.89 -22.60
N PHE A 763 -24.18 -17.90 -23.28
CA PHE A 763 -23.57 -19.22 -23.33
C PHE A 763 -23.39 -19.68 -24.77
N GLY A 764 -22.32 -20.43 -25.00
CA GLY A 764 -22.06 -21.13 -26.24
C GLY A 764 -22.07 -22.64 -26.03
N LEU A 765 -22.15 -23.38 -27.13
CA LEU A 765 -22.14 -24.84 -27.16
C LEU A 765 -20.85 -25.35 -27.79
N ASP A 766 -20.15 -26.20 -27.06
CA ASP A 766 -19.04 -26.97 -27.59
C ASP A 766 -19.57 -28.27 -28.21
N ARG A 767 -19.81 -28.25 -29.52
CA ARG A 767 -20.30 -29.41 -30.28
C ARG A 767 -19.30 -30.57 -30.27
N ALA A 768 -18.00 -30.29 -30.20
CA ALA A 768 -16.96 -31.32 -30.18
C ALA A 768 -16.93 -32.08 -28.84
N ASN A 769 -17.43 -31.46 -27.76
CA ASN A 769 -17.49 -32.04 -26.43
C ASN A 769 -18.94 -32.29 -25.96
N GLY A 770 -19.77 -32.85 -26.83
CA GLY A 770 -21.12 -33.32 -26.47
C GLY A 770 -22.09 -32.21 -26.03
N ASN A 771 -22.03 -31.04 -26.70
CA ASN A 771 -22.81 -29.84 -26.39
C ASN A 771 -22.52 -29.27 -24.99
N ALA A 772 -21.28 -29.35 -24.52
CA ALA A 772 -20.90 -28.73 -23.24
C ALA A 772 -21.18 -27.22 -23.27
N VAL A 773 -21.84 -26.73 -22.21
CA VAL A 773 -22.19 -25.32 -22.05
C VAL A 773 -20.94 -24.53 -21.64
N VAL A 774 -20.62 -23.48 -22.40
CA VAL A 774 -19.44 -22.63 -22.22
C VAL A 774 -19.89 -21.20 -21.96
N LEU A 775 -19.36 -20.55 -20.92
CA LEU A 775 -19.59 -19.14 -20.67
C LEU A 775 -18.86 -18.29 -21.72
N VAL A 776 -19.59 -17.42 -22.39
CA VAL A 776 -19.08 -16.58 -23.48
C VAL A 776 -19.41 -15.11 -23.24
N ASP A 777 -19.09 -14.28 -24.23
CA ASP A 777 -19.33 -12.84 -24.25
C ASP A 777 -18.52 -12.07 -23.19
N GLU A 778 -18.99 -10.89 -22.78
CA GLU A 778 -18.44 -10.19 -21.63
C GLU A 778 -19.11 -10.68 -20.34
N VAL A 779 -18.38 -10.69 -19.23
CA VAL A 779 -18.87 -11.28 -17.99
C VAL A 779 -18.72 -10.30 -16.83
N LEU A 780 -19.84 -10.04 -16.15
CA LEU A 780 -19.90 -9.28 -14.89
C LEU A 780 -19.23 -7.90 -14.98
N THR A 781 -19.48 -7.21 -16.08
CA THR A 781 -19.01 -5.86 -16.36
C THR A 781 -20.10 -4.82 -16.05
N SER A 782 -19.74 -3.53 -15.96
CA SER A 782 -20.73 -2.44 -15.81
C SER A 782 -21.68 -2.29 -17.02
N ASP A 783 -21.39 -2.91 -18.16
CA ASP A 783 -22.29 -2.92 -19.33
C ASP A 783 -23.29 -4.10 -19.27
N SER A 784 -22.90 -5.22 -18.66
CA SER A 784 -23.72 -6.43 -18.52
C SER A 784 -24.43 -6.56 -17.18
N SER A 785 -24.09 -5.73 -16.20
CA SER A 785 -24.52 -5.85 -14.80
C SER A 785 -24.91 -4.52 -14.18
N ARG A 786 -25.79 -4.59 -13.17
CA ARG A 786 -26.10 -3.46 -12.29
C ARG A 786 -25.35 -3.60 -10.97
N PHE A 787 -24.45 -2.67 -10.70
CA PHE A 787 -23.64 -2.63 -9.49
C PHE A 787 -24.04 -1.42 -8.65
N TRP A 788 -24.43 -1.64 -7.39
CA TRP A 788 -24.78 -0.56 -6.46
C TRP A 788 -23.78 -0.48 -5.30
N PRO A 789 -23.51 0.72 -4.76
CA PRO A 789 -22.71 0.85 -3.54
C PRO A 789 -23.43 0.22 -2.34
N LYS A 790 -22.77 -0.70 -1.63
CA LYS A 790 -23.37 -1.42 -0.49
C LYS A 790 -23.72 -0.51 0.67
N ASP A 791 -22.92 0.52 0.90
CA ASP A 791 -23.05 1.48 2.01
C ASP A 791 -24.31 2.35 1.92
N THR A 792 -24.81 2.59 0.70
CA THR A 792 -25.97 3.46 0.45
C THR A 792 -27.21 2.69 0.00
N TRP A 793 -27.09 1.43 -0.40
CA TRP A 793 -28.18 0.61 -0.94
C TRP A 793 -29.44 0.59 -0.04
N GLU A 794 -29.30 0.26 1.25
CA GLU A 794 -30.44 0.13 2.16
C GLU A 794 -31.20 1.45 2.34
N ALA A 795 -30.48 2.57 2.41
CA ALA A 795 -31.06 3.90 2.54
C ALA A 795 -31.85 4.35 1.29
N HIS A 796 -31.64 3.68 0.15
CA HIS A 796 -32.29 3.97 -1.13
C HIS A 796 -33.42 2.98 -1.49
N LEU A 797 -33.81 2.08 -0.59
CA LEU A 797 -34.97 1.20 -0.82
C LEU A 797 -36.24 2.03 -1.14
N GLY A 798 -36.95 1.63 -2.19
CA GLY A 798 -38.10 2.35 -2.73
C GLY A 798 -37.75 3.59 -3.57
N LYS A 799 -36.47 3.85 -3.84
CA LYS A 799 -35.97 4.96 -4.66
C LYS A 799 -35.02 4.43 -5.76
N ALA A 800 -34.65 5.32 -6.69
CA ALA A 800 -33.60 5.04 -7.66
C ALA A 800 -32.27 4.80 -6.93
N GLN A 801 -31.58 3.71 -7.30
CA GLN A 801 -30.32 3.31 -6.70
C GLN A 801 -29.15 4.03 -7.40
N PRO A 802 -28.17 4.57 -6.66
CA PRO A 802 -26.88 4.93 -7.23
C PRO A 802 -26.25 3.70 -7.89
N SER A 803 -25.65 3.84 -9.07
CA SER A 803 -25.08 2.72 -9.82
C SER A 803 -23.67 3.03 -10.31
N PHE A 804 -22.82 2.00 -10.33
CA PHE A 804 -21.48 2.05 -10.95
C PHE A 804 -21.53 1.76 -12.46
N ASP A 805 -22.62 2.19 -13.13
CA ASP A 805 -22.89 1.97 -14.55
C ASP A 805 -23.17 3.29 -15.28
N LYS A 806 -23.87 3.19 -16.42
CA LYS A 806 -24.29 4.30 -17.30
C LYS A 806 -25.33 5.24 -16.70
N GLN A 807 -25.61 5.20 -15.40
CA GLN A 807 -26.70 5.96 -14.80
C GLN A 807 -26.54 7.49 -14.97
N PHE A 808 -25.33 8.05 -14.81
CA PHE A 808 -25.06 9.47 -15.08
C PHE A 808 -25.41 9.88 -16.52
N LEU A 809 -25.02 9.06 -17.50
CA LEU A 809 -25.38 9.27 -18.91
C LEU A 809 -26.89 9.20 -19.12
N ARG A 810 -27.59 8.23 -18.50
CA ARG A 810 -29.04 8.07 -18.61
C ARG A 810 -29.80 9.25 -18.03
N ASP A 811 -29.38 9.74 -16.87
CA ASP A 811 -30.00 10.87 -16.17
C ASP A 811 -29.80 12.17 -16.96
N TRP A 812 -28.58 12.37 -17.50
CA TRP A 812 -28.28 13.51 -18.36
C TRP A 812 -29.09 13.48 -19.66
N LEU A 813 -29.16 12.35 -20.36
CA LEU A 813 -29.96 12.20 -21.59
C LEU A 813 -31.46 12.47 -21.32
N THR A 814 -31.96 12.03 -20.17
CA THR A 814 -33.37 12.23 -19.81
C THR A 814 -33.65 13.69 -19.48
N SER A 815 -32.81 14.30 -18.64
CA SER A 815 -32.98 15.69 -18.19
C SER A 815 -32.85 16.70 -19.33
N ASN A 816 -32.10 16.35 -20.39
CA ASN A 816 -31.92 17.20 -21.58
C ASN A 816 -32.87 16.85 -22.74
N GLY A 817 -33.82 15.92 -22.56
CA GLY A 817 -34.75 15.53 -23.64
C GLY A 817 -34.05 14.89 -24.86
N LEU A 818 -32.91 14.22 -24.62
CA LEU A 818 -32.08 13.54 -25.62
C LEU A 818 -32.24 12.01 -25.58
N LYS A 819 -33.16 11.49 -24.76
CA LYS A 819 -33.48 10.06 -24.66
C LYS A 819 -33.79 9.46 -26.03
N GLY A 820 -32.95 8.52 -26.46
CA GLY A 820 -33.12 7.77 -27.72
C GLY A 820 -32.81 8.56 -28.99
N LYS A 821 -32.16 9.73 -28.91
CA LYS A 821 -31.70 10.47 -30.09
C LYS A 821 -30.33 9.97 -30.57
N GLU A 822 -30.17 9.87 -31.89
CA GLU A 822 -28.90 9.54 -32.55
C GLU A 822 -27.95 10.75 -32.64
N GLY A 823 -26.65 10.49 -32.82
CA GLY A 823 -25.63 11.54 -33.01
C GLY A 823 -25.41 12.43 -31.79
N VAL A 824 -25.74 11.94 -30.58
CA VAL A 824 -25.57 12.73 -29.36
C VAL A 824 -24.11 12.70 -28.93
N LYS A 825 -23.49 13.87 -28.90
CA LYS A 825 -22.19 14.11 -28.26
C LYS A 825 -22.37 14.39 -26.77
N VAL A 826 -21.73 13.60 -25.94
CA VAL A 826 -21.81 13.70 -24.48
C VAL A 826 -20.81 14.76 -23.99
N PRO A 827 -21.21 15.70 -23.11
CA PRO A 827 -20.31 16.69 -22.52
C PRO A 827 -19.15 16.05 -21.73
N ASP A 828 -17.99 16.71 -21.72
CA ASP A 828 -16.76 16.19 -21.11
C ASP A 828 -16.92 15.86 -19.62
N ASP A 829 -17.71 16.65 -18.87
CA ASP A 829 -17.97 16.41 -17.45
C ASP A 829 -18.78 15.12 -17.20
N ILE A 830 -19.72 14.79 -18.10
CA ILE A 830 -20.49 13.54 -18.04
C ILE A 830 -19.63 12.36 -18.50
N VAL A 831 -18.74 12.58 -19.48
CA VAL A 831 -17.76 11.58 -19.91
C VAL A 831 -16.81 11.23 -18.77
N GLU A 832 -16.24 12.21 -18.09
CA GLU A 832 -15.33 12.02 -16.95
C GLU A 832 -16.01 11.33 -15.77
N GLN A 833 -17.21 11.77 -15.38
CA GLN A 833 -17.98 11.13 -14.31
C GLN A 833 -18.32 9.67 -14.64
N THR A 834 -18.71 9.40 -15.89
CA THR A 834 -19.00 8.04 -16.34
C THR A 834 -17.71 7.20 -16.33
N ALA A 835 -16.60 7.70 -16.89
CA ALA A 835 -15.32 6.99 -16.89
C ALA A 835 -14.85 6.65 -15.47
N GLN A 836 -14.96 7.60 -14.54
CA GLN A 836 -14.57 7.41 -13.15
C GLN A 836 -15.39 6.31 -12.48
N LYS A 837 -16.70 6.19 -12.77
CA LYS A 837 -17.55 5.13 -12.21
C LYS A 837 -17.21 3.74 -12.74
N TYR A 838 -16.86 3.62 -14.01
CA TYR A 838 -16.40 2.36 -14.58
C TYR A 838 -15.07 1.94 -13.96
N LYS A 839 -14.15 2.89 -13.80
CA LYS A 839 -12.87 2.65 -13.15
C LYS A 839 -13.07 2.22 -11.70
N GLU A 840 -13.90 2.92 -10.94
CA GLU A 840 -14.23 2.59 -9.56
C GLU A 840 -14.81 1.17 -9.44
N ALA A 841 -15.77 0.79 -10.30
CA ALA A 841 -16.32 -0.56 -10.33
C ALA A 841 -15.24 -1.62 -10.59
N CYS A 842 -14.39 -1.38 -11.59
CA CYS A 842 -13.30 -2.29 -11.95
C CYS A 842 -12.33 -2.43 -10.77
N ASP A 843 -11.79 -1.32 -10.26
CA ASP A 843 -10.81 -1.27 -9.17
C ASP A 843 -11.34 -1.96 -7.90
N MET A 844 -12.62 -1.80 -7.58
CA MET A 844 -13.24 -2.45 -6.42
C MET A 844 -13.40 -3.96 -6.62
N LEU A 845 -13.91 -4.41 -7.78
CA LEU A 845 -14.17 -5.82 -8.03
C LEU A 845 -12.88 -6.64 -8.23
N THR A 846 -11.95 -6.10 -9.02
CA THR A 846 -10.69 -6.78 -9.34
C THR A 846 -9.61 -6.56 -8.28
N GLY A 847 -9.75 -5.50 -7.47
CA GLY A 847 -8.70 -4.99 -6.58
C GLY A 847 -7.78 -4.02 -7.33
N LYS A 848 -7.20 -3.04 -6.62
CA LYS A 848 -6.35 -1.96 -7.18
C LYS A 848 -5.09 -2.42 -7.96
N ASN A 849 -4.84 -3.73 -8.04
CA ASN A 849 -3.61 -4.35 -8.56
C ASN A 849 -3.87 -5.46 -9.61
N ALA A 850 -5.02 -5.49 -10.30
CA ALA A 850 -5.39 -6.59 -11.21
C ALA A 850 -5.15 -6.29 -12.69
#